data_AF-A0A1S9R9Y9-F1
#
_entry.id   AF-A0A1S9R9Y9-F1
#
_cell.length_a   1.000
_cell.length_b   1.000
_cell.length_c   1.000
_cell.angle_alpha   90.00
_cell.angle_beta   90.00
_cell.angle_gamma   90.00
#
_symmetry.space_group_name_H-M   'P 1'
#
loop_
_entity.id
_entity.type
_entity.pdbx_description
1 polymer ?
#
loop_
_entity_poly.entity_id
_entity_poly.type
_entity_poly.pdbx_seq_one_letter_code
_entity_poly.pdbx_strand_id
1 'polypeptide(L)'
;MSTPTGNNANLTGKRLNVLVYSGSLTHSAWQLSRFLTDNGPTGTGTTVDSVRHCLYTLRRLLAPNYAVTPVTGDMLLKEPWTATCALLVIPGGADLGYGRTLNGEGNRRITQFMRRGGKYLGLCAGGYYGCKKCEFEVGDKTMEVIGDRELGFFPGTCRGGAFPGFVYHSEAGARAAGLDVSKEALSIGTVPTHFRSYYNGGGVFVDAPLLKDKGVEVLASYSEELNVDPGEGAAAVVYCKVGDGAAILTGPHPEFAAVNLDPKANGPEYKEVVDALTADDKERTDFLKACLSKLGLQVTQDSTNVPSLSSLHVSGLDSEGPLEILSLLAPALTNENGNEYLKDENDTFRIERPGTWNLNDLENALPDDSSKSSEGIIDYKQIIKRLVIHDEVPSSKLTPYFNHHAFYANLRQYQSESKEGASEFGSNLMYGEVITSTNTIMEKNTQLLRRLPNGFTATATVQVAGRGRGSNVWISPAGSLIFSTVVRHPIEKIQSAPVVFIQYLSAMAVVKGIKSYAKGYENLPVKLKWPNDIYALDPEDPEQKRYTKICGILINSHFMSNEYISVVGIGINATNASPTTALTALAAKYASPGAAAASPITLEKLLARILTTFEDLYTRFLRTGFDRGFEAMYYEDWLHMHQIVTLEEEGGARARIQGITRDYGLLLAEELGWNDRPTGRVWQLQSDSNSFDFFRGLLKRKV
;
A
#
# COMPACT_ATOMS: atom_id res chain seq x y z
N MET A 1 10.27 36.64 33.20
CA MET A 1 11.42 35.98 32.56
C MET A 1 10.96 34.62 32.07
N SER A 2 11.04 34.41 30.76
CA SER A 2 11.01 33.15 29.99
C SER A 2 10.07 32.01 30.44
N THR A 3 8.89 31.96 29.82
CA THR A 3 8.13 30.72 29.57
C THR A 3 8.77 29.95 28.41
N PRO A 4 9.05 28.63 28.52
CA PRO A 4 9.55 27.86 27.40
C PRO A 4 8.42 27.52 26.43
N THR A 5 8.52 28.00 25.20
CA THR A 5 7.76 27.56 24.03
C THR A 5 8.41 26.30 23.45
N GLY A 6 7.66 25.20 23.36
CA GLY A 6 8.15 23.98 22.71
C GLY A 6 7.15 22.83 22.77
N ASN A 7 6.08 22.91 22.00
CA ASN A 7 5.19 21.78 21.73
C ASN A 7 5.93 20.75 20.86
N ASN A 8 6.55 19.75 21.50
CA ASN A 8 6.88 18.48 20.85
C ASN A 8 5.66 17.57 20.94
N ALA A 9 4.78 17.64 19.95
CA ALA A 9 3.66 16.71 19.84
C ALA A 9 4.18 15.31 19.49
N ASN A 10 3.85 14.35 20.36
CA ASN A 10 4.20 12.94 20.23
C ASN A 10 3.63 12.33 18.93
N LEU A 11 4.51 11.77 18.11
CA LEU A 11 4.18 10.91 16.97
C LEU A 11 3.63 9.57 17.48
N THR A 12 2.31 9.43 17.61
CA THR A 12 1.66 8.12 17.79
C THR A 12 0.52 7.96 16.80
N GLY A 13 0.81 8.04 15.49
CA GLY A 13 -0.07 7.51 14.44
C GLY A 13 -0.39 6.05 14.74
N LYS A 14 -1.60 5.57 14.46
CA LYS A 14 -1.83 4.11 14.38
C LYS A 14 -0.78 3.55 13.41
N ARG A 15 0.00 2.57 13.85
CA ARG A 15 1.01 1.90 13.01
C ARG A 15 0.26 0.90 12.15
N LEU A 16 0.16 1.19 10.84
CA LEU A 16 -0.70 0.44 9.91
C LEU A 16 0.07 -0.35 8.86
N ASN A 17 1.38 -0.12 8.75
CA ASN A 17 2.18 -0.70 7.67
C ASN A 17 2.99 -1.89 8.17
N VAL A 18 2.80 -3.04 7.55
CA VAL A 18 3.67 -4.21 7.61
C VAL A 18 4.60 -4.12 6.41
N LEU A 19 5.90 -3.93 6.67
CA LEU A 19 6.90 -3.71 5.65
C LEU A 19 7.69 -4.99 5.42
N VAL A 20 7.65 -5.53 4.20
CA VAL A 20 8.37 -6.75 3.82
C VAL A 20 9.60 -6.35 3.02
N TYR A 21 10.79 -6.59 3.52
CA TYR A 21 12.02 -6.26 2.79
C TYR A 21 12.14 -7.10 1.51
N SER A 22 12.34 -6.45 0.36
CA SER A 22 12.32 -7.08 -0.95
C SER A 22 13.70 -7.48 -1.50
N GLY A 23 14.78 -7.15 -0.79
CA GLY A 23 16.16 -7.32 -1.26
C GLY A 23 16.60 -6.29 -2.31
N SER A 24 15.70 -5.68 -3.05
CA SER A 24 16.04 -4.68 -4.07
C SER A 24 16.68 -3.44 -3.43
N LEU A 25 17.70 -2.86 -4.09
CA LEU A 25 18.30 -1.61 -3.63
C LEU A 25 17.38 -0.42 -3.92
N THR A 26 16.90 -0.28 -5.16
CA THR A 26 16.06 0.83 -5.64
C THR A 26 14.67 0.37 -6.07
N HIS A 27 13.70 1.29 -6.11
CA HIS A 27 12.34 0.98 -6.58
C HIS A 27 12.29 0.64 -8.08
N SER A 28 13.12 1.29 -8.91
CA SER A 28 13.22 0.95 -10.33
C SER A 28 13.78 -0.45 -10.52
N ALA A 29 14.79 -0.83 -9.75
CA ALA A 29 15.29 -2.20 -9.74
C ALA A 29 14.19 -3.19 -9.31
N TRP A 30 13.38 -2.83 -8.31
CA TRP A 30 12.23 -3.62 -7.86
C TRP A 30 11.15 -3.79 -8.95
N GLN A 31 10.84 -2.73 -9.72
CA GLN A 31 9.87 -2.82 -10.82
C GLN A 31 10.40 -3.59 -12.04
N LEU A 32 11.71 -3.52 -12.28
CA LEU A 32 12.39 -4.21 -13.39
C LEU A 32 12.66 -5.68 -13.09
N SER A 33 12.92 -6.04 -11.84
CA SER A 33 12.85 -7.43 -11.42
C SER A 33 11.43 -7.91 -11.66
N ARG A 34 11.28 -8.71 -12.71
CA ARG A 34 10.05 -9.42 -13.09
C ARG A 34 9.64 -10.41 -11.99
N PHE A 35 9.40 -9.94 -10.77
CA PHE A 35 9.10 -10.73 -9.58
C PHE A 35 7.89 -11.66 -9.76
N LEU A 36 7.02 -11.36 -10.73
CA LEU A 36 5.84 -12.15 -11.05
C LEU A 36 6.03 -13.06 -12.28
N THR A 37 7.07 -12.88 -13.11
CA THR A 37 7.12 -13.53 -14.44
C THR A 37 8.46 -14.12 -14.89
N ASP A 38 9.62 -13.87 -14.24
CA ASP A 38 10.89 -14.52 -14.61
C ASP A 38 11.94 -14.49 -13.49
N ASN A 39 12.88 -15.45 -13.50
CA ASN A 39 14.09 -15.56 -12.67
C ASN A 39 15.12 -14.41 -12.90
N GLY A 40 14.68 -13.15 -12.81
CA GLY A 40 15.54 -11.97 -12.89
C GLY A 40 16.46 -11.83 -11.67
N PRO A 41 17.50 -10.97 -11.73
CA PRO A 41 18.50 -10.86 -10.67
C PRO A 41 17.84 -10.54 -9.33
N THR A 42 18.03 -11.47 -8.38
CA THR A 42 17.59 -11.33 -6.99
C THR A 42 18.18 -10.05 -6.41
N GLY A 43 17.36 -9.26 -5.70
CA GLY A 43 17.90 -8.21 -4.85
C GLY A 43 18.95 -8.76 -3.87
N THR A 44 19.73 -7.89 -3.23
CA THR A 44 20.69 -8.29 -2.21
C THR A 44 19.95 -8.90 -1.01
N GLY A 45 20.09 -10.21 -0.85
CA GLY A 45 19.80 -10.91 0.40
C GLY A 45 18.46 -11.62 0.51
N THR A 46 17.44 -11.35 -0.30
CA THR A 46 16.18 -12.14 -0.28
C THR A 46 15.98 -12.95 -1.55
N THR A 47 15.31 -14.10 -1.48
CA THR A 47 14.78 -14.76 -2.69
C THR A 47 13.42 -14.19 -3.09
N VAL A 48 13.10 -14.29 -4.39
CA VAL A 48 11.80 -13.84 -4.93
C VAL A 48 10.66 -14.61 -4.28
N ASP A 49 10.80 -15.93 -4.16
CA ASP A 49 9.76 -16.78 -3.60
C ASP A 49 9.51 -16.48 -2.12
N SER A 50 10.56 -16.25 -1.32
CA SER A 50 10.39 -15.85 0.08
C SER A 50 9.58 -14.55 0.20
N VAL A 51 9.85 -13.56 -0.65
CA VAL A 51 9.09 -12.30 -0.65
C VAL A 51 7.64 -12.54 -1.09
N ARG A 52 7.40 -13.35 -2.14
CA ARG A 52 6.06 -13.64 -2.64
C ARG A 52 5.21 -14.40 -1.62
N HIS A 53 5.74 -15.47 -1.02
CA HIS A 53 5.06 -16.23 0.02
C HIS A 53 4.79 -15.37 1.26
N CYS A 54 5.75 -14.54 1.67
CA CYS A 54 5.57 -13.61 2.77
C CYS A 54 4.44 -12.60 2.50
N LEU A 55 4.43 -11.96 1.32
CA LEU A 55 3.36 -11.04 0.93
C LEU A 55 2.00 -11.74 0.86
N TYR A 56 1.95 -12.94 0.25
CA TYR A 56 0.73 -13.74 0.13
C TYR A 56 0.16 -14.07 1.52
N THR A 57 0.97 -14.68 2.38
CA THR A 57 0.54 -15.16 3.70
C THR A 57 0.15 -13.98 4.58
N LEU A 58 1.00 -12.96 4.72
CA LEU A 58 0.70 -11.84 5.61
C LEU A 58 -0.52 -11.03 5.16
N ARG A 59 -0.75 -10.84 3.85
CA ARG A 59 -1.97 -10.16 3.37
C ARG A 59 -3.23 -10.89 3.80
N ARG A 60 -3.25 -12.22 3.73
CA ARG A 60 -4.40 -13.04 4.15
C ARG A 60 -4.62 -13.06 5.65
N LEU A 61 -3.55 -12.93 6.45
CA LEU A 61 -3.64 -12.99 7.92
C LEU A 61 -3.89 -11.62 8.56
N LEU A 62 -3.51 -10.53 7.90
CA LEU A 62 -3.51 -9.18 8.47
C LEU A 62 -4.49 -8.22 7.80
N ALA A 63 -5.07 -8.54 6.65
CA ALA A 63 -6.13 -7.73 6.06
C ALA A 63 -7.45 -7.93 6.84
N PRO A 64 -8.26 -6.88 7.05
CA PRO A 64 -8.09 -5.49 6.58
C PRO A 64 -7.30 -4.58 7.54
N ASN A 65 -6.76 -5.12 8.63
CA ASN A 65 -6.19 -4.34 9.73
C ASN A 65 -4.85 -3.66 9.40
N TYR A 66 -4.08 -4.19 8.45
CA TYR A 66 -2.76 -3.65 8.07
C TYR A 66 -2.53 -3.66 6.55
N ALA A 67 -1.73 -2.70 6.06
CA ALA A 67 -1.11 -2.80 4.74
C ALA A 67 0.08 -3.73 4.78
N VAL A 68 0.18 -4.67 3.85
CA VAL A 68 1.40 -5.45 3.67
C VAL A 68 2.07 -5.02 2.36
N THR A 69 3.21 -4.35 2.50
CA THR A 69 3.90 -3.64 1.40
C THR A 69 5.36 -4.07 1.31
N PRO A 70 5.88 -4.40 0.12
CA PRO A 70 7.30 -4.61 -0.06
C PRO A 70 8.09 -3.30 0.05
N VAL A 71 9.29 -3.33 0.63
CA VAL A 71 10.19 -2.17 0.77
C VAL A 71 11.61 -2.49 0.34
N THR A 72 12.29 -1.50 -0.24
CA THR A 72 13.67 -1.63 -0.72
C THR A 72 14.70 -1.20 0.35
N GLY A 73 15.98 -1.48 0.10
CA GLY A 73 17.08 -1.00 0.95
C GLY A 73 17.10 0.52 1.08
N ASP A 74 16.96 1.24 -0.04
CA ASP A 74 16.90 2.70 -0.03
C ASP A 74 15.73 3.24 0.80
N MET A 75 14.56 2.60 0.75
CA MET A 75 13.42 3.02 1.57
C MET A 75 13.73 2.88 3.07
N LEU A 76 14.36 1.77 3.49
CA LEU A 76 14.73 1.57 4.88
C LEU A 76 15.81 2.57 5.34
N LEU A 77 16.71 2.98 4.44
CA LEU A 77 17.81 3.90 4.72
C LEU A 77 17.40 5.38 4.68
N LYS A 78 16.52 5.78 3.76
CA LYS A 78 16.27 7.19 3.40
C LYS A 78 14.87 7.68 3.79
N GLU A 79 13.86 6.81 3.76
CA GLU A 79 12.46 7.21 3.97
C GLU A 79 12.04 7.16 5.45
N PRO A 80 11.12 8.03 5.93
CA PRO A 80 10.69 8.07 7.32
C PRO A 80 9.65 6.98 7.66
N TRP A 81 10.03 5.70 7.54
CA TRP A 81 9.11 4.55 7.66
C TRP A 81 8.74 4.16 9.10
N THR A 82 9.59 4.44 10.09
CA THR A 82 9.47 3.90 11.46
C THR A 82 8.22 4.38 12.20
N ALA A 83 7.69 5.56 11.85
CA ALA A 83 6.53 6.14 12.52
C ALA A 83 5.21 5.43 12.19
N THR A 84 5.11 4.80 11.01
CA THR A 84 3.88 4.17 10.51
C THR A 84 3.99 2.64 10.43
N CYS A 85 5.20 2.09 10.65
CA CYS A 85 5.49 0.66 10.60
C CYS A 85 4.99 -0.06 11.86
N ALA A 86 4.08 -1.02 11.67
CA ALA A 86 3.60 -1.95 12.69
C ALA A 86 4.56 -3.13 12.88
N LEU A 87 5.07 -3.66 11.77
CA LEU A 87 5.93 -4.84 11.73
C LEU A 87 6.91 -4.72 10.55
N LEU A 88 8.20 -4.89 10.84
CA LEU A 88 9.23 -5.06 9.81
C LEU A 88 9.50 -6.56 9.63
N VAL A 89 9.41 -7.05 8.40
CA VAL A 89 9.63 -8.44 8.05
C VAL A 89 10.86 -8.54 7.14
N ILE A 90 11.81 -9.40 7.51
CA ILE A 90 12.96 -9.77 6.68
C ILE A 90 12.77 -11.24 6.24
N PRO A 91 12.36 -11.49 4.98
CA PRO A 91 12.16 -12.84 4.45
C PRO A 91 13.47 -13.63 4.29
N GLY A 92 13.38 -14.90 3.96
CA GLY A 92 14.55 -15.76 3.68
C GLY A 92 15.36 -15.38 2.43
N GLY A 93 16.56 -15.95 2.34
CA GLY A 93 17.56 -15.69 1.29
C GLY A 93 19.00 -15.86 1.76
N ALA A 94 19.84 -14.85 1.54
CA ALA A 94 21.26 -14.87 1.88
C ALA A 94 21.59 -13.71 2.85
N ASP A 95 21.93 -14.03 4.09
CA ASP A 95 21.99 -13.06 5.17
C ASP A 95 23.04 -11.95 4.98
N LEU A 96 24.18 -12.27 4.38
CA LEU A 96 25.24 -11.32 4.02
C LEU A 96 24.75 -10.27 3.01
N GLY A 97 23.74 -10.59 2.22
CA GLY A 97 23.09 -9.63 1.32
C GLY A 97 22.39 -8.51 2.08
N TYR A 98 21.74 -8.82 3.21
CA TYR A 98 21.19 -7.78 4.09
C TYR A 98 22.30 -6.93 4.69
N GLY A 99 23.37 -7.57 5.16
CA GLY A 99 24.50 -6.88 5.77
C GLY A 99 25.16 -5.87 4.83
N ARG A 100 25.36 -6.24 3.55
CA ARG A 100 25.89 -5.32 2.52
C ARG A 100 25.04 -4.06 2.33
N THR A 101 23.74 -4.15 2.55
CA THR A 101 22.79 -3.05 2.29
C THR A 101 22.44 -2.26 3.55
N LEU A 102 22.34 -2.92 4.72
CA LEU A 102 21.74 -2.33 5.92
C LEU A 102 22.73 -2.15 7.09
N ASN A 103 23.94 -2.73 7.04
CA ASN A 103 24.93 -2.52 8.11
C ASN A 103 25.25 -1.04 8.31
N GLY A 104 25.51 -0.67 9.56
CA GLY A 104 25.66 0.72 9.98
C GLY A 104 24.31 1.43 10.12
N GLU A 105 23.95 2.28 9.15
CA GLU A 105 22.81 3.18 9.31
C GLU A 105 21.45 2.46 9.31
N GLY A 106 21.26 1.48 8.42
CA GLY A 106 20.02 0.71 8.37
C GLY A 106 19.73 0.01 9.70
N ASN A 107 20.73 -0.69 10.24
CA ASN A 107 20.61 -1.40 11.51
C ASN A 107 20.47 -0.48 12.72
N ARG A 108 21.09 0.71 12.71
CA ARG A 108 20.82 1.73 13.74
C ARG A 108 19.35 2.14 13.73
N ARG A 109 18.77 2.38 12.55
CA ARG A 109 17.36 2.76 12.41
C ARG A 109 16.41 1.64 12.83
N ILE A 110 16.69 0.39 12.44
CA ILE A 110 15.94 -0.79 12.86
C ILE A 110 16.01 -0.96 14.39
N THR A 111 17.21 -0.85 14.98
CA THR A 111 17.41 -0.97 16.44
C THR A 111 16.65 0.12 17.19
N GLN A 112 16.67 1.36 16.71
CA GLN A 112 15.89 2.45 17.29
C GLN A 112 14.37 2.21 17.19
N PHE A 113 13.91 1.69 16.06
CA PHE A 113 12.51 1.28 15.88
C PHE A 113 12.10 0.23 16.92
N MET A 114 12.92 -0.82 17.11
CA MET A 114 12.68 -1.85 18.11
C MET A 114 12.62 -1.29 19.52
N ARG A 115 13.60 -0.46 19.91
CA ARG A 115 13.62 0.19 21.23
C ARG A 115 12.38 1.04 21.53
N ARG A 116 11.69 1.56 20.50
CA ARG A 116 10.46 2.35 20.61
C ARG A 116 9.19 1.50 20.43
N GLY A 117 9.23 0.23 20.83
CA GLY A 117 8.08 -0.68 20.74
C GLY A 117 7.85 -1.28 19.34
N GLY A 118 8.83 -1.20 18.43
CA GLY A 118 8.77 -1.81 17.11
C GLY A 118 8.69 -3.34 17.17
N LYS A 119 8.20 -3.95 16.09
CA LYS A 119 8.06 -5.40 15.95
C LYS A 119 8.86 -5.90 14.76
N TYR A 120 9.52 -7.03 14.91
CA TYR A 120 10.35 -7.64 13.89
C TYR A 120 9.99 -9.11 13.67
N LEU A 121 9.94 -9.54 12.41
CA LEU A 121 9.81 -10.95 12.02
C LEU A 121 10.95 -11.30 11.05
N GLY A 122 11.85 -12.17 11.49
CA GLY A 122 12.95 -12.68 10.67
C GLY A 122 12.69 -14.13 10.28
N LEU A 123 12.68 -14.41 8.97
CA LEU A 123 12.35 -15.73 8.43
C LEU A 123 13.59 -16.35 7.79
N CYS A 124 13.96 -17.56 8.21
CA CYS A 124 15.18 -18.26 7.74
C CYS A 124 16.40 -17.33 7.81
N ALA A 125 17.02 -16.96 6.68
CA ALA A 125 18.12 -15.97 6.59
C ALA A 125 17.86 -14.67 7.37
N GLY A 126 16.62 -14.17 7.37
CA GLY A 126 16.22 -13.01 8.19
C GLY A 126 16.24 -13.29 9.70
N GLY A 127 15.99 -14.55 10.09
CA GLY A 127 16.20 -15.06 11.45
C GLY A 127 17.67 -15.00 11.87
N TYR A 128 18.58 -15.54 11.03
CA TYR A 128 20.03 -15.44 11.28
C TYR A 128 20.50 -13.98 11.38
N TYR A 129 19.98 -13.12 10.49
CA TYR A 129 20.29 -11.69 10.49
C TYR A 129 19.91 -10.97 11.79
N GLY A 130 18.83 -11.42 12.43
CA GLY A 130 18.39 -10.94 13.74
C GLY A 130 19.17 -11.49 14.94
N CYS A 131 20.08 -12.44 14.75
CA CYS A 131 20.88 -13.04 15.84
C CYS A 131 22.13 -12.22 16.14
N LYS A 132 22.87 -12.59 17.21
CA LYS A 132 24.16 -11.99 17.51
C LYS A 132 25.26 -12.60 16.66
N LYS A 133 25.18 -13.91 16.42
CA LYS A 133 26.12 -14.69 15.61
C LYS A 133 25.38 -15.64 14.68
N CYS A 134 25.93 -15.83 13.49
CA CYS A 134 25.48 -16.80 12.49
C CYS A 134 26.60 -17.81 12.24
N GLU A 135 26.24 -19.10 12.20
CA GLU A 135 27.09 -20.22 11.82
C GLU A 135 26.30 -21.10 10.84
N PHE A 136 26.54 -21.00 9.54
CA PHE A 136 25.80 -21.74 8.50
C PHE A 136 26.75 -22.60 7.68
N GLU A 137 26.43 -23.89 7.48
CA GLU A 137 27.21 -24.86 6.69
C GLU A 137 28.71 -24.85 7.05
N VAL A 138 29.01 -24.85 8.36
CA VAL A 138 30.38 -24.79 8.90
C VAL A 138 31.21 -25.97 8.37
N GLY A 139 32.36 -25.66 7.75
CA GLY A 139 33.23 -26.65 7.11
C GLY A 139 33.01 -26.84 5.61
N ASP A 140 31.90 -26.37 5.03
CA ASP A 140 31.72 -26.30 3.58
C ASP A 140 32.26 -24.98 3.02
N LYS A 141 33.45 -25.00 2.43
CA LYS A 141 34.11 -23.80 1.89
C LYS A 141 33.32 -23.05 0.82
N THR A 142 32.29 -23.66 0.24
CA THR A 142 31.46 -23.05 -0.81
C THR A 142 30.22 -22.35 -0.27
N MET A 143 29.74 -22.76 0.91
CA MET A 143 28.51 -22.25 1.52
C MET A 143 28.67 -21.68 2.93
N GLU A 144 29.85 -21.85 3.54
CA GLU A 144 30.12 -21.45 4.93
C GLU A 144 29.88 -19.95 5.13
N VAL A 145 29.05 -19.65 6.13
CA VAL A 145 28.85 -18.29 6.63
C VAL A 145 29.01 -18.28 8.14
N ILE A 146 30.10 -17.68 8.62
CA ILE A 146 30.38 -17.52 10.06
C ILE A 146 30.64 -16.05 10.36
N GLY A 147 29.97 -15.52 11.37
CA GLY A 147 30.35 -14.23 11.95
C GLY A 147 29.26 -13.54 12.74
N ASP A 148 29.61 -12.38 13.27
CA ASP A 148 28.70 -11.54 14.04
C ASP A 148 27.70 -10.80 13.15
N ARG A 149 26.56 -10.44 13.74
CA ARG A 149 25.54 -9.56 13.13
C ARG A 149 25.28 -8.38 14.07
N GLU A 150 24.95 -7.23 13.49
CA GLU A 150 24.81 -5.98 14.26
C GLU A 150 23.52 -5.91 15.09
N LEU A 151 22.43 -6.57 14.63
CA LEU A 151 21.12 -6.47 15.27
C LEU A 151 21.08 -7.15 16.65
N GLY A 152 21.51 -8.42 16.74
CA GLY A 152 21.65 -9.12 18.02
C GLY A 152 20.37 -9.21 18.86
N PHE A 153 19.19 -9.32 18.24
CA PHE A 153 17.91 -9.46 18.94
C PHE A 153 17.86 -10.78 19.70
N PHE A 154 18.28 -11.87 19.06
CA PHE A 154 18.63 -13.09 19.77
C PHE A 154 20.10 -13.00 20.20
N PRO A 155 20.42 -13.07 21.51
CA PRO A 155 21.77 -12.81 22.00
C PRO A 155 22.76 -13.95 21.74
N GLY A 156 22.28 -15.11 21.29
CA GLY A 156 23.08 -16.30 21.00
C GLY A 156 23.40 -16.48 19.52
N THR A 157 23.79 -17.71 19.19
CA THR A 157 24.12 -18.15 17.83
C THR A 157 22.92 -18.83 17.19
N CYS A 158 22.61 -18.47 15.94
CA CYS A 158 21.79 -19.33 15.09
C CYS A 158 22.73 -20.20 14.26
N ARG A 159 22.56 -21.53 14.38
CA ARG A 159 23.39 -22.53 13.72
C ARG A 159 22.59 -23.26 12.65
N GLY A 160 23.08 -23.21 11.42
CA GLY A 160 22.32 -23.49 10.22
C GLY A 160 22.89 -24.58 9.35
N GLY A 161 22.04 -25.06 8.44
CA GLY A 161 22.10 -26.43 7.94
C GLY A 161 21.48 -27.38 8.96
N ALA A 162 20.37 -26.99 9.61
CA ALA A 162 19.71 -27.79 10.65
C ALA A 162 19.40 -29.22 10.17
N PHE A 163 19.11 -29.34 8.89
CA PHE A 163 19.10 -30.59 8.13
C PHE A 163 20.02 -30.50 6.92
N PRO A 164 20.62 -31.62 6.48
CA PRO A 164 21.60 -31.64 5.41
C PRO A 164 20.97 -31.54 4.01
N GLY A 165 21.80 -31.24 3.00
CA GLY A 165 21.44 -31.32 1.58
C GLY A 165 20.99 -30.01 0.94
N PHE A 166 21.12 -28.87 1.65
CA PHE A 166 20.79 -27.55 1.13
C PHE A 166 21.65 -27.20 -0.08
N VAL A 167 21.03 -26.62 -1.11
CA VAL A 167 21.71 -26.05 -2.28
C VAL A 167 21.06 -24.71 -2.65
N TYR A 168 21.88 -23.67 -2.83
CA TYR A 168 21.39 -22.37 -3.27
C TYR A 168 20.63 -22.44 -4.60
N HIS A 169 19.53 -21.69 -4.69
CA HIS A 169 18.69 -21.59 -5.91
C HIS A 169 18.11 -22.93 -6.37
N SER A 170 17.85 -23.83 -5.43
CA SER A 170 17.37 -25.18 -5.67
C SER A 170 16.41 -25.60 -4.54
N GLU A 171 15.55 -26.57 -4.84
CA GLU A 171 14.72 -27.28 -3.86
C GLU A 171 15.43 -28.52 -3.29
N ALA A 172 16.71 -28.72 -3.64
CA ALA A 172 17.51 -29.79 -3.05
C ALA A 172 17.68 -29.56 -1.54
N GLY A 173 17.40 -30.60 -0.76
CA GLY A 173 17.39 -30.53 0.71
C GLY A 173 16.10 -29.94 1.30
N ALA A 174 15.15 -29.47 0.47
CA ALA A 174 13.87 -29.00 0.96
C ALA A 174 13.06 -30.14 1.60
N ARG A 175 12.38 -29.85 2.70
CA ARG A 175 11.57 -30.84 3.44
C ARG A 175 10.40 -30.22 4.20
N ALA A 176 9.50 -31.07 4.64
CA ALA A 176 8.42 -30.75 5.56
C ALA A 176 8.87 -31.02 7.00
N ALA A 177 9.59 -30.07 7.60
CA ALA A 177 10.19 -30.24 8.93
C ALA A 177 9.13 -30.19 10.03
N GLY A 178 9.10 -31.20 10.90
CA GLY A 178 8.17 -31.28 12.02
C GLY A 178 8.51 -30.30 13.14
N LEU A 179 7.50 -29.60 13.66
CA LEU A 179 7.64 -28.59 14.69
C LEU A 179 6.69 -28.85 15.86
N ASP A 180 7.26 -29.00 17.06
CA ASP A 180 6.52 -29.08 18.32
C ASP A 180 6.35 -27.69 18.91
N VAL A 181 5.09 -27.29 19.14
CA VAL A 181 4.71 -25.91 19.50
C VAL A 181 4.54 -25.76 21.01
N SER A 182 5.13 -24.71 21.56
CA SER A 182 5.01 -24.35 22.98
C SER A 182 3.69 -23.62 23.25
N LYS A 183 2.72 -24.36 23.81
CA LYS A 183 1.44 -23.79 24.29
C LYS A 183 1.60 -22.85 25.50
N GLU A 184 2.71 -22.95 26.22
CA GLU A 184 3.01 -22.03 27.31
C GLU A 184 3.42 -20.66 26.76
N ALA A 185 4.22 -20.63 25.68
CA ALA A 185 4.70 -19.40 25.08
C ALA A 185 3.67 -18.74 24.14
N LEU A 186 2.77 -19.53 23.54
CA LEU A 186 1.68 -19.07 22.67
C LEU A 186 0.33 -19.38 23.32
N SER A 187 -0.34 -18.34 23.84
CA SER A 187 -1.60 -18.48 24.59
C SER A 187 -2.80 -17.75 23.96
N ILE A 188 -2.61 -17.11 22.80
CA ILE A 188 -3.64 -16.30 22.12
C ILE A 188 -4.06 -16.97 20.82
N GLY A 189 -5.35 -17.24 20.69
CA GLY A 189 -5.96 -17.86 19.50
C GLY A 189 -5.88 -19.39 19.50
N THR A 190 -6.16 -20.00 18.34
CA THR A 190 -5.97 -21.44 18.12
C THR A 190 -4.49 -21.71 17.92
N VAL A 191 -3.89 -22.51 18.79
CA VAL A 191 -2.46 -22.86 18.75
C VAL A 191 -2.33 -24.36 18.52
N PRO A 192 -1.73 -24.81 17.39
CA PRO A 192 -1.51 -26.24 17.14
C PRO A 192 -0.52 -26.82 18.16
N THR A 193 -0.54 -28.14 18.34
CA THR A 193 0.47 -28.86 19.14
C THR A 193 1.70 -29.20 18.32
N HIS A 194 1.47 -29.59 17.07
CA HIS A 194 2.48 -30.06 16.15
C HIS A 194 2.03 -29.74 14.73
N PHE A 195 2.97 -29.41 13.85
CA PHE A 195 2.72 -29.26 12.41
C PHE A 195 4.04 -29.33 11.64
N ARG A 196 3.97 -29.56 10.34
CA ARG A 196 5.12 -29.49 9.43
C ARG A 196 5.21 -28.14 8.74
N SER A 197 6.41 -27.57 8.75
CA SER A 197 6.72 -26.32 8.06
C SER A 197 7.68 -26.59 6.92
N TYR A 198 7.56 -25.83 5.82
CA TYR A 198 8.54 -25.87 4.76
C TYR A 198 9.91 -25.46 5.32
N TYR A 199 10.95 -26.21 4.97
CA TYR A 199 12.32 -25.96 5.35
C TYR A 199 13.20 -26.04 4.11
N ASN A 200 14.07 -25.05 3.93
CA ASN A 200 15.13 -25.06 2.93
C ASN A 200 16.28 -24.15 3.42
N GLY A 201 17.30 -24.73 4.08
CA GLY A 201 18.48 -23.97 4.57
C GLY A 201 18.28 -23.18 5.89
N GLY A 202 17.33 -23.61 6.74
CA GLY A 202 17.08 -23.01 8.06
C GLY A 202 18.06 -23.46 9.16
N GLY A 203 17.95 -22.84 10.33
CA GLY A 203 18.85 -23.07 11.46
C GLY A 203 18.14 -23.24 12.80
N VAL A 204 18.89 -23.69 13.79
CA VAL A 204 18.47 -23.83 15.19
C VAL A 204 19.04 -22.69 16.04
N PHE A 205 18.24 -22.18 16.97
CA PHE A 205 18.67 -21.15 17.92
C PHE A 205 19.34 -21.82 19.12
N VAL A 206 20.67 -21.79 19.14
CA VAL A 206 21.50 -22.54 20.09
C VAL A 206 21.27 -22.06 21.51
N ASP A 207 21.07 -22.99 22.44
CA ASP A 207 20.86 -22.75 23.87
C ASP A 207 19.69 -21.81 24.20
N ALA A 208 18.69 -21.71 23.32
CA ALA A 208 17.55 -20.81 23.52
C ALA A 208 16.83 -20.98 24.88
N PRO A 209 16.60 -22.20 25.42
CA PRO A 209 16.02 -22.39 26.75
C PRO A 209 16.83 -21.75 27.88
N LEU A 210 18.16 -21.73 27.77
CA LEU A 210 19.06 -21.12 28.75
C LEU A 210 19.03 -19.58 28.73
N LEU A 211 18.40 -18.98 27.72
CA LEU A 211 18.35 -17.53 27.52
C LEU A 211 17.04 -16.91 28.00
N LYS A 212 16.22 -17.64 28.76
CA LYS A 212 14.94 -17.16 29.30
C LYS A 212 15.07 -15.87 30.11
N ASP A 213 16.09 -15.78 30.96
CA ASP A 213 16.37 -14.58 31.78
C ASP A 213 16.80 -13.36 30.94
N LYS A 214 17.18 -13.58 29.68
CA LYS A 214 17.48 -12.51 28.71
C LYS A 214 16.27 -12.16 27.84
N GLY A 215 15.07 -12.64 28.18
CA GLY A 215 13.84 -12.34 27.47
C GLY A 215 13.64 -13.16 26.19
N VAL A 216 14.24 -14.36 26.12
CA VAL A 216 14.02 -15.31 25.04
C VAL A 216 12.96 -16.34 25.46
N GLU A 217 12.01 -16.61 24.57
CA GLU A 217 11.03 -17.69 24.73
C GLU A 217 11.04 -18.59 23.49
N VAL A 218 11.08 -19.91 23.69
CA VAL A 218 10.97 -20.88 22.60
C VAL A 218 9.50 -21.05 22.22
N LEU A 219 9.15 -20.74 20.96
CA LEU A 219 7.79 -20.86 20.45
C LEU A 219 7.55 -22.21 19.79
N ALA A 220 8.55 -22.75 19.11
CA ALA A 220 8.51 -24.09 18.52
C ALA A 220 9.92 -24.70 18.46
N SER A 221 10.00 -26.02 18.55
CA SER A 221 11.23 -26.79 18.42
C SER A 221 11.12 -27.80 17.28
N TYR A 222 12.24 -28.12 16.63
CA TYR A 222 12.27 -29.23 15.69
C TYR A 222 12.00 -30.55 16.42
N SER A 223 11.12 -31.37 15.85
CA SER A 223 10.79 -32.70 16.40
C SER A 223 11.76 -33.80 15.93
N GLU A 224 12.59 -33.48 14.93
CA GLU A 224 13.54 -34.39 14.28
C GLU A 224 14.97 -34.16 14.77
N GLU A 225 15.82 -35.17 14.60
CA GLU A 225 17.25 -35.06 14.88
C GLU A 225 17.93 -34.07 13.93
N LEU A 226 18.78 -33.20 14.49
CA LEU A 226 19.44 -32.11 13.77
C LEU A 226 20.85 -32.52 13.34
N ASN A 227 21.26 -32.02 12.18
CA ASN A 227 22.61 -32.18 11.62
C ASN A 227 23.67 -31.35 12.35
N VAL A 228 23.24 -30.39 13.16
CA VAL A 228 24.10 -29.49 13.94
C VAL A 228 23.78 -29.61 15.41
N ASP A 229 24.79 -29.42 16.26
CA ASP A 229 24.59 -29.37 17.71
C ASP A 229 23.70 -28.17 18.09
N PRO A 230 22.52 -28.38 18.69
CA PRO A 230 21.62 -27.30 19.06
C PRO A 230 21.90 -26.77 20.48
N GLY A 231 22.81 -27.38 21.23
CA GLY A 231 22.96 -27.11 22.67
C GLY A 231 21.75 -27.61 23.46
N GLU A 232 21.24 -26.81 24.39
CA GLU A 232 20.03 -27.17 25.12
C GLU A 232 18.75 -26.97 24.28
N GLY A 233 18.01 -28.05 24.07
CA GLY A 233 16.77 -28.06 23.28
C GLY A 233 17.01 -28.03 21.77
N ALA A 234 15.94 -27.87 20.99
CA ALA A 234 15.99 -27.86 19.52
C ALA A 234 15.19 -26.68 18.94
N ALA A 235 15.40 -25.48 19.49
CA ALA A 235 14.56 -24.32 19.20
C ALA A 235 14.60 -23.90 17.72
N ALA A 236 13.48 -24.08 17.03
CA ALA A 236 13.29 -23.73 15.62
C ALA A 236 12.71 -22.32 15.44
N VAL A 237 11.95 -21.84 16.44
CA VAL A 237 11.34 -20.51 16.44
C VAL A 237 11.45 -19.91 17.83
N VAL A 238 11.97 -18.68 17.92
CA VAL A 238 12.14 -17.95 19.19
C VAL A 238 11.48 -16.59 19.16
N TYR A 239 10.92 -16.19 20.31
CA TYR A 239 10.52 -14.82 20.61
C TYR A 239 11.62 -14.16 21.45
N CYS A 240 11.99 -12.93 21.11
CA CYS A 240 12.99 -12.14 21.81
C CYS A 240 12.43 -10.79 22.21
N LYS A 241 12.45 -10.45 23.50
CA LYS A 241 12.14 -9.12 24.00
C LYS A 241 13.31 -8.16 23.71
N VAL A 242 13.05 -7.05 23.02
CA VAL A 242 14.11 -6.09 22.60
C VAL A 242 13.71 -4.66 22.97
N GLY A 243 14.17 -4.20 24.13
CA GLY A 243 13.69 -2.93 24.71
C GLY A 243 12.17 -2.97 24.88
N ASP A 244 11.46 -1.92 24.45
CA ASP A 244 9.99 -1.93 24.46
C ASP A 244 9.40 -2.80 23.34
N GLY A 245 10.18 -3.12 22.32
CA GLY A 245 9.79 -3.92 21.15
C GLY A 245 9.93 -5.42 21.36
N ALA A 246 9.74 -6.17 20.28
CA ALA A 246 9.88 -7.63 20.26
C ALA A 246 10.17 -8.17 18.87
N ALA A 247 10.96 -9.23 18.78
CA ALA A 247 11.29 -9.95 17.56
C ALA A 247 10.82 -11.41 17.64
N ILE A 248 10.34 -11.96 16.52
CA ILE A 248 10.24 -13.41 16.32
C ILE A 248 11.22 -13.79 15.22
N LEU A 249 12.03 -14.81 15.46
CA LEU A 249 13.01 -15.33 14.51
C LEU A 249 12.71 -16.81 14.25
N THR A 250 12.71 -17.21 12.98
CA THR A 250 12.44 -18.58 12.57
C THR A 250 13.64 -19.16 11.81
N GLY A 251 13.93 -20.44 12.06
CA GLY A 251 14.75 -21.28 11.20
C GLY A 251 13.99 -21.76 9.96
N PRO A 252 12.84 -22.42 10.09
CA PRO A 252 12.03 -22.86 8.96
C PRO A 252 11.19 -21.70 8.38
N HIS A 253 10.42 -22.00 7.34
CA HIS A 253 9.62 -21.06 6.57
C HIS A 253 8.11 -21.25 6.78
N PRO A 254 7.54 -20.85 7.94
CA PRO A 254 6.11 -20.97 8.18
C PRO A 254 5.27 -20.08 7.25
N GLU A 255 5.88 -19.08 6.60
CA GLU A 255 5.24 -18.22 5.60
C GLU A 255 4.93 -18.94 4.27
N PHE A 256 5.56 -20.08 4.02
CA PHE A 256 5.36 -20.82 2.77
C PHE A 256 4.05 -21.60 2.81
N ALA A 257 3.03 -21.10 2.09
CA ALA A 257 1.80 -21.84 1.84
C ALA A 257 2.01 -22.92 0.76
N ALA A 258 1.57 -24.15 1.04
CA ALA A 258 1.83 -25.31 0.16
C ALA A 258 1.24 -25.14 -1.25
N VAL A 259 0.10 -24.45 -1.36
CA VAL A 259 -0.60 -24.16 -2.62
C VAL A 259 0.22 -23.33 -3.62
N ASN A 260 1.30 -22.70 -3.16
CA ASN A 260 2.20 -21.90 -3.98
C ASN A 260 3.47 -22.65 -4.40
N LEU A 261 3.66 -23.88 -3.95
CA LEU A 261 4.81 -24.71 -4.31
C LEU A 261 4.49 -25.51 -5.58
N ASP A 262 5.44 -25.56 -6.52
CA ASP A 262 5.33 -26.43 -7.69
C ASP A 262 5.75 -27.86 -7.33
N PRO A 263 4.82 -28.83 -7.21
CA PRO A 263 5.15 -30.20 -6.84
C PRO A 263 6.02 -30.91 -7.88
N LYS A 264 6.27 -30.31 -9.05
CA LYS A 264 7.12 -30.88 -10.11
C LYS A 264 8.55 -30.33 -10.10
N ALA A 265 8.86 -29.33 -9.27
CA ALA A 265 10.11 -28.59 -9.33
C ALA A 265 11.38 -29.44 -9.08
N ASN A 266 11.28 -30.53 -8.31
CA ASN A 266 12.45 -31.30 -7.89
C ASN A 266 12.21 -32.82 -7.78
N GLY A 267 11.47 -33.38 -8.74
CA GLY A 267 11.20 -34.81 -8.83
C GLY A 267 10.13 -35.34 -7.87
N PRO A 268 9.89 -36.67 -7.85
CA PRO A 268 8.78 -37.28 -7.12
C PRO A 268 8.86 -37.11 -5.60
N GLU A 269 10.07 -37.11 -5.02
CA GLU A 269 10.27 -36.97 -3.57
C GLU A 269 9.83 -35.58 -3.07
N TYR A 270 10.01 -34.53 -3.88
CA TYR A 270 9.55 -33.19 -3.55
C TYR A 270 8.02 -33.07 -3.54
N LYS A 271 7.32 -33.87 -4.36
CA LYS A 271 5.86 -33.92 -4.31
C LYS A 271 5.36 -34.41 -2.94
N GLU A 272 6.03 -35.39 -2.33
CA GLU A 272 5.66 -35.88 -0.99
C GLU A 272 5.84 -34.79 0.07
N VAL A 273 6.87 -33.95 -0.06
CA VAL A 273 7.06 -32.75 0.76
C VAL A 273 5.88 -31.79 0.62
N VAL A 274 5.46 -31.47 -0.61
CA VAL A 274 4.33 -30.56 -0.86
C VAL A 274 3.02 -31.14 -0.33
N ASP A 275 2.78 -32.44 -0.50
CA ASP A 275 1.58 -33.11 0.01
C ASP A 275 1.55 -33.10 1.55
N ALA A 276 2.69 -33.33 2.20
CA ALA A 276 2.83 -33.24 3.66
C ALA A 276 2.56 -31.82 4.19
N LEU A 277 3.06 -30.79 3.49
CA LEU A 277 2.81 -29.39 3.85
C LEU A 277 1.35 -28.98 3.64
N THR A 278 0.72 -29.52 2.59
CA THR A 278 -0.71 -29.28 2.31
C THR A 278 -1.60 -29.82 3.43
N ALA A 279 -1.25 -31.01 3.98
CA ALA A 279 -2.00 -31.62 5.07
C ALA A 279 -1.99 -30.79 6.36
N ASP A 280 -0.94 -30.00 6.60
CA ASP A 280 -0.73 -29.22 7.82
C ASP A 280 -0.90 -27.69 7.60
N ASP A 281 -1.44 -27.25 6.44
CA ASP A 281 -1.49 -25.83 6.08
C ASP A 281 -2.36 -25.01 7.05
N LYS A 282 -3.41 -25.63 7.60
CA LYS A 282 -4.27 -25.04 8.62
C LYS A 282 -3.49 -24.79 9.90
N GLU A 283 -2.80 -25.80 10.43
CA GLU A 283 -2.00 -25.72 11.64
C GLU A 283 -0.85 -24.72 11.47
N ARG A 284 -0.15 -24.74 10.31
CA ARG A 284 0.85 -23.74 9.93
C ARG A 284 0.28 -22.32 10.00
N THR A 285 -0.91 -22.12 9.45
CA THR A 285 -1.59 -20.83 9.45
C THR A 285 -1.97 -20.38 10.87
N ASP A 286 -2.52 -21.29 11.68
CA ASP A 286 -2.90 -21.02 13.07
C ASP A 286 -1.66 -20.69 13.94
N PHE A 287 -0.54 -21.38 13.73
CA PHE A 287 0.75 -21.07 14.35
C PHE A 287 1.24 -19.64 13.99
N LEU A 288 1.19 -19.25 12.72
CA LEU A 288 1.56 -17.90 12.30
C LEU A 288 0.65 -16.83 12.90
N LYS A 289 -0.67 -17.07 12.94
CA LYS A 289 -1.62 -16.16 13.61
C LYS A 289 -1.27 -15.97 15.08
N ALA A 290 -0.91 -17.05 15.78
CA ALA A 290 -0.48 -17.00 17.18
C ALA A 290 0.82 -16.19 17.34
N CYS A 291 1.80 -16.38 16.45
CA CYS A 291 3.06 -15.61 16.45
C CYS A 291 2.82 -14.11 16.22
N LEU A 292 2.01 -13.74 15.22
CA LEU A 292 1.66 -12.36 14.92
C LEU A 292 0.87 -11.71 16.08
N SER A 293 -0.03 -12.47 16.70
CA SER A 293 -0.76 -12.03 17.90
C SER A 293 0.17 -11.82 19.10
N LYS A 294 1.17 -12.69 19.30
CA LYS A 294 2.21 -12.52 20.34
C LYS A 294 3.05 -11.27 20.11
N LEU A 295 3.28 -10.88 18.85
CA LEU A 295 3.90 -9.60 18.52
C LEU A 295 2.97 -8.39 18.76
N GLY A 296 1.68 -8.62 18.99
CA GLY A 296 0.67 -7.59 19.26
C GLY A 296 -0.05 -7.08 18.01
N LEU A 297 -0.03 -7.84 16.91
CA LEU A 297 -0.81 -7.51 15.72
C LEU A 297 -2.23 -8.07 15.83
N GLN A 298 -3.18 -7.37 15.19
CA GLN A 298 -4.56 -7.83 15.02
C GLN A 298 -4.68 -8.75 13.79
N VAL A 299 -4.83 -10.04 14.03
CA VAL A 299 -5.02 -11.06 12.99
C VAL A 299 -6.51 -11.31 12.70
N THR A 300 -6.82 -11.71 11.48
CA THR A 300 -8.19 -12.10 11.09
C THR A 300 -8.45 -13.56 11.46
N GLN A 301 -9.63 -13.82 12.04
CA GLN A 301 -10.03 -15.17 12.49
C GLN A 301 -10.20 -16.11 11.30
N ASP A 302 -10.86 -15.67 10.23
CA ASP A 302 -10.94 -16.38 8.96
C ASP A 302 -9.83 -15.93 8.02
N SER A 303 -9.16 -16.86 7.33
CA SER A 303 -8.21 -16.46 6.29
C SER A 303 -8.99 -15.84 5.13
N THR A 304 -8.81 -14.54 4.89
CA THR A 304 -9.48 -13.90 3.76
C THR A 304 -8.90 -14.50 2.48
N ASN A 305 -9.71 -15.19 1.69
CA ASN A 305 -9.32 -15.50 0.31
C ASN A 305 -9.04 -14.18 -0.39
N VAL A 306 -7.96 -14.13 -1.16
CA VAL A 306 -7.70 -12.99 -2.04
C VAL A 306 -8.89 -12.93 -3.01
N PRO A 307 -9.72 -11.87 -2.97
CA PRO A 307 -10.88 -11.84 -3.83
C PRO A 307 -10.43 -11.81 -5.29
N SER A 308 -11.12 -12.59 -6.12
CA SER A 308 -10.93 -12.53 -7.56
C SER A 308 -11.28 -11.13 -8.07
N LEU A 309 -10.62 -10.71 -9.15
CA LEU A 309 -10.95 -9.44 -9.76
C LEU A 309 -12.40 -9.50 -10.27
N SER A 310 -13.19 -8.48 -9.92
CA SER A 310 -14.56 -8.35 -10.42
C SER A 310 -14.56 -7.92 -11.88
N SER A 311 -15.71 -8.07 -12.54
CA SER A 311 -15.94 -7.35 -13.80
C SER A 311 -15.85 -5.83 -13.58
N LEU A 312 -15.46 -5.11 -14.63
CA LEU A 312 -15.45 -3.66 -14.71
C LEU A 312 -16.72 -3.22 -15.44
N HIS A 313 -17.60 -2.51 -14.76
CA HIS A 313 -18.89 -2.05 -15.27
C HIS A 313 -18.77 -0.61 -15.74
N VAL A 314 -18.89 -0.37 -17.05
CA VAL A 314 -18.95 0.97 -17.62
C VAL A 314 -20.42 1.39 -17.77
N SER A 315 -20.77 2.49 -17.13
CA SER A 315 -22.08 3.11 -17.23
C SER A 315 -21.95 4.60 -17.51
N GLY A 316 -23.04 5.24 -17.93
CA GLY A 316 -23.10 6.67 -18.18
C GLY A 316 -24.27 7.34 -17.46
N LEU A 317 -24.16 8.67 -17.35
CA LEU A 317 -25.24 9.54 -16.90
C LEU A 317 -26.48 9.38 -17.79
N ASP A 318 -26.23 9.22 -19.10
CA ASP A 318 -27.20 8.98 -20.15
C ASP A 318 -26.78 7.72 -20.94
N SER A 319 -27.74 7.09 -21.62
CA SER A 319 -27.52 5.82 -22.34
C SER A 319 -26.58 5.95 -23.55
N GLU A 320 -26.36 7.16 -24.06
CA GLU A 320 -25.45 7.42 -25.19
C GLU A 320 -23.97 7.34 -24.77
N GLY A 321 -23.63 7.70 -23.53
CA GLY A 321 -22.25 7.77 -23.07
C GLY A 321 -21.48 6.45 -23.19
N PRO A 322 -21.99 5.32 -22.66
CA PRO A 322 -21.33 4.02 -22.78
C PRO A 322 -21.17 3.56 -24.24
N LEU A 323 -22.14 3.88 -25.11
CA LEU A 323 -22.08 3.56 -26.54
C LEU A 323 -21.02 4.39 -27.26
N GLU A 324 -20.83 5.65 -26.87
CA GLU A 324 -19.73 6.49 -27.35
C GLU A 324 -18.38 5.91 -26.93
N ILE A 325 -18.22 5.48 -25.67
CA ILE A 325 -17.00 4.81 -25.20
C ILE A 325 -16.70 3.58 -26.05
N LEU A 326 -17.70 2.73 -26.30
CA LEU A 326 -17.53 1.55 -27.15
C LEU A 326 -17.09 1.93 -28.57
N SER A 327 -17.69 2.97 -29.15
CA SER A 327 -17.33 3.48 -30.48
C SER A 327 -15.89 4.01 -30.51
N LEU A 328 -15.43 4.68 -29.45
CA LEU A 328 -14.06 5.14 -29.29
C LEU A 328 -13.07 3.98 -29.14
N LEU A 329 -13.48 2.88 -28.50
CA LEU A 329 -12.67 1.66 -28.33
C LEU A 329 -12.56 0.81 -29.58
N ALA A 330 -13.62 0.74 -30.40
CA ALA A 330 -13.75 -0.15 -31.56
C ALA A 330 -12.50 -0.21 -32.48
N PRO A 331 -11.81 0.90 -32.81
CA PRO A 331 -10.62 0.84 -33.67
C PRO A 331 -9.42 0.09 -33.08
N ALA A 332 -9.41 -0.20 -31.78
CA ALA A 332 -8.35 -0.95 -31.10
C ALA A 332 -8.75 -2.39 -30.74
N LEU A 333 -9.99 -2.79 -31.02
CA LEU A 333 -10.47 -4.12 -30.64
C LEU A 333 -10.01 -5.16 -31.65
N THR A 334 -9.57 -6.30 -31.14
CA THR A 334 -9.26 -7.50 -31.91
C THR A 334 -10.32 -8.56 -31.65
N ASN A 335 -10.79 -9.24 -32.70
CA ASN A 335 -11.75 -10.33 -32.59
C ASN A 335 -11.01 -11.67 -32.53
N GLU A 336 -11.20 -12.43 -31.45
CA GLU A 336 -10.64 -13.77 -31.29
C GLU A 336 -11.75 -14.72 -30.81
N ASN A 337 -12.06 -15.74 -31.62
CA ASN A 337 -13.09 -16.76 -31.33
C ASN A 337 -14.48 -16.16 -30.97
N GLY A 338 -14.87 -15.08 -31.65
CA GLY A 338 -16.16 -14.42 -31.43
C GLY A 338 -16.22 -13.50 -30.22
N ASN A 339 -15.08 -13.24 -29.55
CA ASN A 339 -14.95 -12.30 -28.45
C ASN A 339 -14.09 -11.09 -28.86
N GLU A 340 -14.50 -9.89 -28.42
CA GLU A 340 -13.77 -8.64 -28.64
C GLU A 340 -12.77 -8.40 -27.50
N TYR A 341 -11.51 -8.14 -27.84
CA TYR A 341 -10.45 -7.87 -26.88
C TYR A 341 -9.75 -6.55 -27.15
N LEU A 342 -9.44 -5.81 -26.08
CA LEU A 342 -8.46 -4.73 -26.09
C LEU A 342 -7.18 -5.25 -25.41
N LYS A 343 -6.15 -5.51 -26.21
CA LYS A 343 -4.81 -5.89 -25.71
C LYS A 343 -3.97 -4.63 -25.55
N ASP A 344 -3.61 -4.30 -24.31
CA ASP A 344 -2.83 -3.11 -23.98
C ASP A 344 -1.50 -3.50 -23.31
N GLU A 345 -0.67 -2.52 -22.97
CA GLU A 345 0.69 -2.74 -22.46
C GLU A 345 0.73 -3.48 -21.12
N ASN A 346 -0.23 -3.21 -20.22
CA ASN A 346 -0.25 -3.79 -18.88
C ASN A 346 -1.34 -4.85 -18.69
N ASP A 347 -2.49 -4.69 -19.34
CA ASP A 347 -3.66 -5.54 -19.16
C ASP A 347 -4.30 -5.94 -20.51
N THR A 348 -4.98 -7.08 -20.51
CA THR A 348 -5.93 -7.45 -21.58
C THR A 348 -7.35 -7.32 -21.08
N PHE A 349 -8.20 -6.64 -21.83
CA PHE A 349 -9.62 -6.48 -21.53
C PHE A 349 -10.46 -7.28 -22.52
N ARG A 350 -11.41 -8.07 -22.02
CA ARG A 350 -12.49 -8.65 -22.83
C ARG A 350 -13.69 -7.72 -22.78
N ILE A 351 -14.14 -7.23 -23.93
CA ILE A 351 -15.29 -6.32 -24.03
C ILE A 351 -16.57 -7.14 -24.05
N GLU A 352 -17.52 -6.79 -23.18
CA GLU A 352 -18.79 -7.49 -23.02
C GLU A 352 -19.97 -6.51 -23.10
N ARG A 353 -21.09 -6.99 -23.64
CA ARG A 353 -22.36 -6.25 -23.67
C ARG A 353 -23.44 -7.07 -22.95
N PRO A 354 -24.23 -6.47 -22.04
CA PRO A 354 -25.36 -7.14 -21.43
C PRO A 354 -26.28 -7.75 -22.50
N GLY A 355 -26.60 -9.04 -22.38
CA GLY A 355 -27.54 -9.72 -23.27
C GLY A 355 -26.97 -10.32 -24.55
N THR A 356 -25.68 -10.16 -24.86
CA THR A 356 -25.03 -10.88 -25.97
C THR A 356 -24.45 -12.20 -25.44
N TRP A 357 -25.26 -13.25 -25.38
CA TRP A 357 -24.82 -14.57 -24.92
C TRP A 357 -24.29 -15.37 -26.11
N ASN A 358 -22.98 -15.65 -26.15
CA ASN A 358 -22.44 -16.62 -27.10
C ASN A 358 -22.58 -18.04 -26.51
N LEU A 359 -22.74 -19.06 -27.36
CA LEU A 359 -22.83 -20.47 -26.93
C LEU A 359 -21.61 -20.91 -26.08
N ASN A 360 -20.45 -20.30 -26.29
CA ASN A 360 -19.23 -20.50 -25.49
C ASN A 360 -19.31 -19.89 -24.08
N ASP A 361 -20.12 -18.86 -23.84
CA ASP A 361 -20.31 -18.28 -22.50
C ASP A 361 -21.22 -19.17 -21.64
N LEU A 362 -22.09 -19.99 -22.24
CA LEU A 362 -22.87 -21.01 -21.53
C LEU A 362 -21.96 -22.14 -21.01
N GLU A 363 -20.92 -22.50 -21.77
CA GLU A 363 -19.93 -23.51 -21.39
C GLU A 363 -19.03 -23.02 -20.24
N ASN A 364 -18.74 -21.72 -20.19
CA ASN A 364 -18.01 -21.06 -19.08
C ASN A 364 -18.91 -20.63 -17.89
N ALA A 365 -20.24 -20.58 -18.07
CA ALA A 365 -21.22 -20.26 -17.02
C ALA A 365 -21.83 -21.50 -16.35
N LEU A 366 -21.60 -22.70 -16.91
CA LEU A 366 -21.62 -23.92 -16.12
C LEU A 366 -20.58 -23.75 -14.99
N PRO A 367 -20.86 -24.18 -13.75
CA PRO A 367 -19.85 -24.21 -12.72
C PRO A 367 -18.78 -25.18 -13.20
N ASP A 368 -17.75 -24.64 -13.83
CA ASP A 368 -16.57 -25.41 -14.14
C ASP A 368 -16.02 -25.83 -12.77
N ASP A 369 -15.84 -27.13 -12.57
CA ASP A 369 -15.08 -27.71 -11.45
C ASP A 369 -13.63 -27.15 -11.43
N SER A 370 -13.26 -26.36 -12.44
CA SER A 370 -12.06 -25.55 -12.56
C SER A 370 -12.14 -24.19 -11.82
N SER A 371 -13.26 -23.84 -11.18
CA SER A 371 -13.32 -22.84 -10.11
C SER A 371 -12.61 -23.34 -8.84
N LYS A 372 -11.41 -23.90 -9.02
CA LYS A 372 -10.34 -23.69 -8.06
C LYS A 372 -10.25 -22.19 -7.90
N SER A 373 -10.82 -21.66 -6.82
CA SER A 373 -10.27 -20.48 -6.17
C SER A 373 -8.77 -20.65 -6.27
N SER A 374 -8.10 -19.78 -7.04
CA SER A 374 -6.66 -19.86 -7.17
C SER A 374 -6.09 -19.48 -5.82
N GLU A 375 -6.01 -20.48 -4.96
CA GLU A 375 -5.56 -20.34 -3.58
C GLU A 375 -4.10 -19.90 -3.56
N GLY A 376 -3.39 -19.89 -4.68
CA GLY A 376 -2.03 -19.39 -4.80
C GLY A 376 -1.86 -17.88 -5.05
N ILE A 377 -0.61 -17.46 -5.28
CA ILE A 377 -0.19 -16.10 -5.61
C ILE A 377 -0.72 -15.76 -7.00
N ILE A 378 -1.60 -14.76 -7.06
CA ILE A 378 -2.26 -14.33 -8.29
C ILE A 378 -1.38 -13.30 -9.02
N ASP A 379 -1.00 -13.58 -10.27
CA ASP A 379 -0.49 -12.55 -11.19
C ASP A 379 -1.67 -11.85 -11.88
N TYR A 380 -2.05 -10.69 -11.34
CA TYR A 380 -3.17 -9.92 -11.86
C TYR A 380 -2.98 -9.38 -13.28
N LYS A 381 -1.76 -9.40 -13.85
CA LYS A 381 -1.51 -8.99 -15.24
C LYS A 381 -1.95 -10.06 -16.23
N GLN A 382 -1.88 -11.33 -15.85
CA GLN A 382 -2.31 -12.45 -16.69
C GLN A 382 -3.83 -12.64 -16.68
N ILE A 383 -4.52 -12.06 -15.69
CA ILE A 383 -5.98 -12.08 -15.63
C ILE A 383 -6.56 -11.15 -16.69
N ILE A 384 -7.29 -11.73 -17.64
CA ILE A 384 -8.13 -11.01 -18.59
C ILE A 384 -9.25 -10.31 -17.81
N LYS A 385 -9.30 -8.99 -17.93
CA LYS A 385 -10.27 -8.14 -17.24
C LYS A 385 -11.53 -8.04 -18.07
N ARG A 386 -12.68 -8.42 -17.52
CA ARG A 386 -13.96 -8.28 -18.22
C ARG A 386 -14.45 -6.85 -18.09
N LEU A 387 -14.59 -6.16 -19.22
CA LEU A 387 -15.10 -4.79 -19.31
C LEU A 387 -16.51 -4.82 -19.92
N VAL A 388 -17.51 -4.70 -19.06
CA VAL A 388 -18.92 -4.77 -19.42
C VAL A 388 -19.41 -3.35 -19.69
N ILE A 389 -19.79 -3.06 -20.94
CA ILE A 389 -20.36 -1.78 -21.36
C ILE A 389 -21.88 -1.87 -21.26
N HIS A 390 -22.50 -1.12 -20.37
CA HIS A 390 -23.94 -1.21 -20.15
C HIS A 390 -24.72 -0.18 -20.95
N ASP A 391 -25.84 -0.61 -21.57
CA ASP A 391 -26.81 0.27 -22.21
C ASP A 391 -27.65 1.05 -21.16
N GLU A 392 -27.91 0.40 -20.02
CA GLU A 392 -28.60 0.96 -18.87
C GLU A 392 -27.74 0.91 -17.62
N VAL A 393 -28.06 1.74 -16.62
CA VAL A 393 -27.33 1.76 -15.36
C VAL A 393 -27.36 0.37 -14.68
N PRO A 394 -26.22 -0.20 -14.25
CA PRO A 394 -26.19 -1.55 -13.67
C PRO A 394 -26.99 -1.61 -12.37
N SER A 395 -27.72 -2.71 -12.18
CA SER A 395 -28.51 -2.92 -10.97
C SER A 395 -27.64 -3.09 -9.72
N SER A 396 -28.21 -2.81 -8.56
CA SER A 396 -27.55 -3.04 -7.25
C SER A 396 -27.22 -4.51 -6.98
N LYS A 397 -27.80 -5.46 -7.71
CA LYS A 397 -27.40 -6.88 -7.63
C LYS A 397 -26.03 -7.11 -8.27
N LEU A 398 -25.71 -6.40 -9.34
CA LEU A 398 -24.40 -6.46 -10.01
C LEU A 398 -23.34 -5.61 -9.29
N THR A 399 -23.79 -4.55 -8.62
CA THR A 399 -22.92 -3.55 -7.99
C THR A 399 -23.37 -3.28 -6.54
N PRO A 400 -23.31 -4.28 -5.64
CA PRO A 400 -23.92 -4.18 -4.30
C PRO A 400 -23.29 -3.14 -3.38
N TYR A 401 -22.06 -2.73 -3.67
CA TYR A 401 -21.30 -1.77 -2.85
C TYR A 401 -21.20 -0.37 -3.45
N PHE A 402 -21.81 -0.14 -4.61
CA PHE A 402 -21.85 1.18 -5.24
C PHE A 402 -23.14 1.36 -6.04
N ASN A 403 -24.00 2.26 -5.59
CA ASN A 403 -25.29 2.51 -6.25
C ASN A 403 -25.16 3.55 -7.37
N HIS A 404 -25.05 3.09 -8.61
CA HIS A 404 -24.92 3.97 -9.76
C HIS A 404 -26.10 4.95 -9.94
N HIS A 405 -27.33 4.54 -9.64
CA HIS A 405 -28.49 5.45 -9.70
C HIS A 405 -28.36 6.59 -8.69
N ALA A 406 -27.92 6.28 -7.47
CA ALA A 406 -27.68 7.29 -6.44
C ALA A 406 -26.54 8.23 -6.85
N PHE A 407 -25.46 7.70 -7.42
CA PHE A 407 -24.35 8.51 -7.93
C PHE A 407 -24.83 9.50 -8.99
N TYR A 408 -25.47 9.02 -10.06
CA TYR A 408 -25.92 9.88 -11.15
C TYR A 408 -27.02 10.86 -10.74
N ALA A 409 -27.93 10.48 -9.83
CA ALA A 409 -28.92 11.42 -9.28
C ALA A 409 -28.26 12.59 -8.55
N ASN A 410 -27.25 12.33 -7.71
CA ASN A 410 -26.49 13.38 -7.03
C ASN A 410 -25.63 14.17 -8.03
N LEU A 411 -25.04 13.52 -9.04
CA LEU A 411 -24.25 14.19 -10.07
C LEU A 411 -25.10 15.21 -10.84
N ARG A 412 -26.29 14.83 -11.33
CA ARG A 412 -27.22 15.75 -12.01
C ARG A 412 -27.61 16.92 -11.11
N GLN A 413 -27.90 16.63 -9.84
CA GLN A 413 -28.24 17.69 -8.89
C GLN A 413 -27.09 18.70 -8.77
N TYR A 414 -25.87 18.25 -8.50
CA TYR A 414 -24.75 19.16 -8.32
C TYR A 414 -24.34 19.87 -9.61
N GLN A 415 -24.41 19.21 -10.77
CA GLN A 415 -24.21 19.86 -12.07
C GLN A 415 -25.23 20.97 -12.31
N SER A 416 -26.50 20.79 -11.91
CA SER A 416 -27.52 21.85 -12.02
C SER A 416 -27.27 23.05 -11.10
N GLU A 417 -26.50 22.86 -10.03
CA GLU A 417 -26.09 23.90 -9.08
C GLU A 417 -24.74 24.55 -9.47
N SER A 418 -24.06 24.03 -10.49
CA SER A 418 -22.75 24.52 -10.94
C SER A 418 -22.84 25.96 -11.42
N LYS A 419 -21.83 26.76 -11.05
CA LYS A 419 -21.69 28.15 -11.51
C LYS A 419 -20.80 28.29 -12.74
N GLU A 420 -20.03 27.26 -13.04
CA GLU A 420 -19.06 27.24 -14.15
C GLU A 420 -19.52 26.31 -15.30
N GLY A 421 -20.69 25.68 -15.16
CA GLY A 421 -21.30 24.85 -16.19
C GLY A 421 -20.78 23.41 -16.24
N ALA A 422 -20.43 22.83 -15.10
CA ALA A 422 -19.93 21.46 -15.01
C ALA A 422 -20.93 20.43 -15.57
N SER A 423 -20.48 19.56 -16.47
CA SER A 423 -21.28 18.56 -17.18
C SER A 423 -20.51 17.32 -17.63
N GLU A 424 -19.17 17.30 -17.56
CA GLU A 424 -18.33 16.23 -18.11
C GLU A 424 -17.83 15.25 -17.05
N PHE A 425 -17.39 15.73 -15.88
CA PHE A 425 -16.65 14.91 -14.91
C PHE A 425 -17.58 13.93 -14.21
N GLY A 426 -17.32 12.63 -14.41
CA GLY A 426 -18.14 11.54 -13.87
C GLY A 426 -19.35 11.16 -14.74
N SER A 427 -19.57 11.84 -15.87
CA SER A 427 -20.68 11.52 -16.78
C SER A 427 -20.53 10.14 -17.42
N ASN A 428 -19.30 9.62 -17.50
CA ASN A 428 -19.01 8.22 -17.77
C ASN A 428 -18.21 7.64 -16.60
N LEU A 429 -18.65 6.49 -16.08
CA LEU A 429 -18.09 5.84 -14.89
C LEU A 429 -17.71 4.39 -15.19
N MET A 430 -16.50 3.99 -14.81
CA MET A 430 -16.09 2.58 -14.70
C MET A 430 -16.06 2.17 -13.23
N TYR A 431 -16.88 1.21 -12.82
CA TYR A 431 -16.88 0.66 -11.46
C TYR A 431 -16.43 -0.79 -11.46
N GLY A 432 -15.57 -1.17 -10.52
CA GLY A 432 -15.32 -2.57 -10.18
C GLY A 432 -15.37 -2.76 -8.66
N GLU A 433 -15.94 -3.87 -8.20
CA GLU A 433 -15.94 -4.19 -6.78
C GLU A 433 -14.52 -4.45 -6.26
N VAL A 434 -13.77 -5.30 -6.96
CA VAL A 434 -12.40 -5.66 -6.62
C VAL A 434 -11.53 -5.52 -7.86
N ILE A 435 -10.63 -4.55 -7.85
CA ILE A 435 -9.74 -4.25 -8.97
C ILE A 435 -8.29 -4.15 -8.50
N THR A 436 -7.34 -4.11 -9.42
CA THR A 436 -5.93 -3.86 -9.09
C THR A 436 -5.74 -2.43 -8.55
N SER A 437 -5.96 -1.42 -9.39
CA SER A 437 -5.88 0.01 -9.05
C SER A 437 -6.62 0.82 -10.10
N THR A 438 -7.49 1.75 -9.68
CA THR A 438 -8.20 2.68 -10.58
C THR A 438 -7.20 3.49 -11.41
N ASN A 439 -6.11 3.94 -10.79
CA ASN A 439 -5.08 4.72 -11.46
C ASN A 439 -4.27 3.85 -12.43
N THR A 440 -3.81 2.67 -12.02
CA THR A 440 -2.98 1.79 -12.87
C THR A 440 -3.75 1.29 -14.10
N ILE A 441 -5.03 0.92 -13.92
CA ILE A 441 -5.88 0.44 -15.03
C ILE A 441 -6.02 1.52 -16.11
N MET A 442 -5.95 2.80 -15.78
CA MET A 442 -5.96 3.87 -16.79
C MET A 442 -4.53 4.25 -17.23
N GLU A 443 -3.64 4.58 -16.31
CA GLU A 443 -2.28 5.08 -16.58
C GLU A 443 -1.39 4.11 -17.38
N LYS A 444 -1.49 2.80 -17.10
CA LYS A 444 -0.64 1.78 -17.72
C LYS A 444 -1.24 1.12 -18.96
N ASN A 445 -2.44 1.50 -19.35
CA ASN A 445 -3.12 0.98 -20.53
C ASN A 445 -3.30 2.13 -21.52
N THR A 446 -2.27 2.40 -22.31
CA THR A 446 -2.16 3.61 -23.14
C THR A 446 -3.15 3.59 -24.30
N GLN A 447 -3.52 2.41 -24.83
CA GLN A 447 -4.56 2.28 -25.84
C GLN A 447 -5.94 2.60 -25.27
N LEU A 448 -6.23 2.12 -24.06
CA LEU A 448 -7.45 2.47 -23.33
C LEU A 448 -7.50 3.97 -23.04
N LEU A 449 -6.49 4.51 -22.33
CA LEU A 449 -6.46 5.89 -21.86
C LEU A 449 -6.65 6.93 -22.98
N ARG A 450 -6.01 6.73 -24.13
CA ARG A 450 -6.10 7.64 -25.27
C ARG A 450 -7.51 7.82 -25.82
N ARG A 451 -8.37 6.82 -25.62
CA ARG A 451 -9.73 6.74 -26.15
C ARG A 451 -10.79 7.12 -25.12
N LEU A 452 -10.40 7.32 -23.86
CA LEU A 452 -11.33 7.79 -22.84
C LEU A 452 -11.53 9.32 -22.95
N PRO A 453 -12.78 9.79 -22.83
CA PRO A 453 -13.09 11.22 -22.90
C PRO A 453 -12.61 11.97 -21.63
N ASN A 454 -12.60 13.30 -21.72
CA ASN A 454 -12.36 14.15 -20.56
C ASN A 454 -13.41 13.87 -19.48
N GLY A 455 -13.00 13.84 -18.21
CA GLY A 455 -13.90 13.57 -17.09
C GLY A 455 -14.27 12.10 -16.87
N PHE A 456 -13.85 11.17 -17.75
CA PHE A 456 -14.06 9.73 -17.53
C PHE A 456 -13.47 9.32 -16.18
N THR A 457 -14.28 8.69 -15.35
CA THR A 457 -13.90 8.37 -13.96
C THR A 457 -13.98 6.87 -13.71
N ALA A 458 -12.94 6.31 -13.11
CA ALA A 458 -12.94 4.94 -12.60
C ALA A 458 -13.03 4.96 -11.07
N THR A 459 -13.86 4.12 -10.46
CA THR A 459 -14.00 3.99 -9.00
C THR A 459 -14.06 2.51 -8.61
N ALA A 460 -13.78 2.18 -7.35
CA ALA A 460 -13.84 0.81 -6.87
C ALA A 460 -14.26 0.68 -5.40
N THR A 461 -14.66 -0.52 -5.00
CA THR A 461 -14.88 -0.82 -3.57
C THR A 461 -13.56 -1.20 -2.89
N VAL A 462 -12.72 -2.01 -3.54
CA VAL A 462 -11.42 -2.45 -3.04
C VAL A 462 -10.37 -2.43 -4.15
N GLN A 463 -9.17 -1.94 -3.82
CA GLN A 463 -7.96 -2.13 -4.62
C GLN A 463 -7.03 -3.15 -3.98
N VAL A 464 -6.67 -4.18 -4.74
CA VAL A 464 -5.67 -5.19 -4.29
C VAL A 464 -4.22 -4.75 -4.56
N ALA A 465 -4.02 -3.69 -5.34
CA ALA A 465 -2.72 -3.13 -5.72
C ALA A 465 -2.73 -1.58 -5.76
N GLY A 466 -3.38 -0.95 -4.78
CA GLY A 466 -3.48 0.51 -4.66
C GLY A 466 -2.11 1.20 -4.53
N ARG A 467 -1.92 2.32 -5.24
CA ARG A 467 -0.64 3.04 -5.30
C ARG A 467 -0.74 4.45 -4.72
N GLY A 468 0.30 4.87 -4.01
CA GLY A 468 0.59 6.25 -3.67
C GLY A 468 1.76 6.81 -4.48
N ARG A 469 2.27 7.99 -4.11
CA ARG A 469 3.46 8.57 -4.75
C ARG A 469 4.72 7.75 -4.42
N GLY A 470 5.63 7.67 -5.39
CA GLY A 470 6.87 6.88 -5.27
C GLY A 470 6.55 5.39 -5.12
N SER A 471 7.10 4.78 -4.07
CA SER A 471 6.91 3.38 -3.70
C SER A 471 5.82 3.16 -2.65
N ASN A 472 5.11 4.22 -2.24
CA ASN A 472 4.06 4.09 -1.22
C ASN A 472 2.86 3.32 -1.76
N VAL A 473 2.25 2.49 -0.91
CA VAL A 473 1.00 1.80 -1.18
C VAL A 473 -0.14 2.58 -0.55
N TRP A 474 -1.26 2.69 -1.27
CA TRP A 474 -2.50 3.22 -0.71
C TRP A 474 -3.39 2.07 -0.24
N ILE A 475 -3.65 2.02 1.07
CA ILE A 475 -4.60 1.07 1.65
C ILE A 475 -6.00 1.61 1.43
N SER A 476 -6.89 0.78 0.88
CA SER A 476 -8.29 1.12 0.69
C SER A 476 -9.18 0.04 1.32
N PRO A 477 -9.33 0.02 2.66
CA PRO A 477 -10.33 -0.83 3.30
C PRO A 477 -11.73 -0.47 2.79
N ALA A 478 -12.67 -1.42 2.85
CA ALA A 478 -14.07 -1.20 2.47
C ALA A 478 -14.62 0.06 3.15
N GLY A 479 -15.30 0.91 2.38
CA GLY A 479 -15.75 2.24 2.81
C GLY A 479 -14.76 3.37 2.51
N SER A 480 -13.59 3.08 1.94
CA SER A 480 -12.74 4.12 1.34
C SER A 480 -13.35 4.60 0.03
N LEU A 481 -13.37 5.90 -0.23
CA LEU A 481 -13.68 6.43 -1.56
C LEU A 481 -12.37 6.46 -2.36
N ILE A 482 -12.28 5.64 -3.40
CA ILE A 482 -11.11 5.54 -4.27
C ILE A 482 -11.54 5.67 -5.72
N PHE A 483 -11.02 6.70 -6.38
CA PHE A 483 -11.34 6.95 -7.78
C PHE A 483 -10.16 7.56 -8.52
N SER A 484 -10.21 7.47 -9.84
CA SER A 484 -9.29 8.17 -10.72
C SER A 484 -10.09 8.82 -11.84
N THR A 485 -9.74 10.04 -12.23
CA THR A 485 -10.43 10.80 -13.28
C THR A 485 -9.45 11.22 -14.37
N VAL A 486 -9.85 11.04 -15.63
CA VAL A 486 -9.09 11.50 -16.80
C VAL A 486 -9.30 13.00 -16.99
N VAL A 487 -8.23 13.77 -17.05
CA VAL A 487 -8.23 15.21 -17.37
C VAL A 487 -7.40 15.42 -18.63
N ARG A 488 -8.05 15.87 -19.71
CA ARG A 488 -7.41 16.18 -20.98
C ARG A 488 -7.13 17.69 -21.01
N HIS A 489 -5.86 18.05 -20.97
CA HIS A 489 -5.40 19.43 -20.82
C HIS A 489 -4.69 19.91 -22.11
N PRO A 490 -5.29 20.83 -22.87
CA PRO A 490 -4.76 21.25 -24.16
C PRO A 490 -3.43 22.02 -24.04
N ILE A 491 -2.50 21.82 -24.99
CA ILE A 491 -1.19 22.48 -24.93
C ILE A 491 -1.29 24.02 -24.99
N GLU A 492 -2.29 24.54 -25.70
CA GLU A 492 -2.51 25.97 -25.89
C GLU A 492 -2.87 26.69 -24.58
N LYS A 493 -3.25 25.93 -23.54
CA LYS A 493 -3.57 26.45 -22.22
C LYS A 493 -2.38 26.48 -21.26
N ILE A 494 -1.26 25.83 -21.57
CA ILE A 494 -0.15 25.65 -20.61
C ILE A 494 0.45 26.98 -20.12
N GLN A 495 0.49 28.02 -20.96
CA GLN A 495 1.06 29.31 -20.55
C GLN A 495 0.15 30.06 -19.58
N SER A 496 -1.16 30.00 -19.77
CA SER A 496 -2.15 30.72 -18.94
C SER A 496 -2.66 29.87 -17.77
N ALA A 497 -2.66 28.55 -17.93
CA ALA A 497 -3.18 27.56 -17.00
C ALA A 497 -2.23 26.34 -16.93
N PRO A 498 -1.06 26.46 -16.28
CA PRO A 498 -0.06 25.39 -16.25
C PRO A 498 -0.56 24.07 -15.66
N VAL A 499 -0.24 22.95 -16.34
CA VAL A 499 -0.72 21.59 -15.98
C VAL A 499 -0.41 21.15 -14.54
N VAL A 500 0.68 21.69 -13.96
CA VAL A 500 1.08 21.40 -12.56
C VAL A 500 -0.02 21.75 -11.54
N PHE A 501 -0.88 22.71 -11.86
CA PHE A 501 -1.97 23.13 -10.97
C PHE A 501 -3.12 22.13 -10.88
N ILE A 502 -3.23 21.13 -11.76
CA ILE A 502 -4.25 20.07 -11.65
C ILE A 502 -4.16 19.37 -10.27
N GLN A 503 -2.96 19.23 -9.71
CA GLN A 503 -2.77 18.69 -8.36
C GLN A 503 -3.36 19.56 -7.25
N TYR A 504 -3.26 20.87 -7.41
CA TYR A 504 -3.77 21.84 -6.44
C TYR A 504 -5.28 21.95 -6.54
N LEU A 505 -5.81 21.97 -7.77
CA LEU A 505 -7.25 21.99 -8.05
C LEU A 505 -7.94 20.73 -7.53
N SER A 506 -7.37 19.54 -7.75
CA SER A 506 -7.90 18.29 -7.20
C SER A 506 -7.90 18.28 -5.67
N ALA A 507 -6.84 18.79 -5.03
CA ALA A 507 -6.79 18.91 -3.58
C ALA A 507 -7.86 19.88 -3.06
N MET A 508 -7.99 21.05 -3.68
CA MET A 508 -9.05 22.01 -3.35
C MET A 508 -10.44 21.42 -3.56
N ALA A 509 -10.64 20.64 -4.63
CA ALA A 509 -11.91 19.98 -4.93
C ALA A 509 -12.32 18.99 -3.85
N VAL A 510 -11.39 18.20 -3.32
CA VAL A 510 -11.66 17.30 -2.20
C VAL A 510 -12.11 18.09 -0.97
N VAL A 511 -11.36 19.11 -0.57
CA VAL A 511 -11.68 19.90 0.63
C VAL A 511 -13.02 20.63 0.50
N LYS A 512 -13.22 21.35 -0.62
CA LYS A 512 -14.47 22.05 -0.88
C LYS A 512 -15.64 21.07 -1.05
N GLY A 513 -15.41 19.93 -1.69
CA GLY A 513 -16.41 18.87 -1.84
C GLY A 513 -16.88 18.31 -0.49
N ILE A 514 -15.95 18.05 0.43
CA ILE A 514 -16.28 17.59 1.80
C ILE A 514 -17.08 18.66 2.56
N LYS A 515 -16.60 19.91 2.56
CA LYS A 515 -17.23 21.00 3.34
C LYS A 515 -18.59 21.43 2.79
N SER A 516 -18.83 21.19 1.51
CA SER A 516 -20.11 21.48 0.86
C SER A 516 -20.97 20.23 0.59
N TYR A 517 -20.64 19.10 1.24
CA TYR A 517 -21.36 17.84 1.09
C TYR A 517 -22.84 17.95 1.48
N ALA A 518 -23.12 18.62 2.59
CA ALA A 518 -24.46 18.91 3.08
C ALA A 518 -24.40 20.08 4.07
N LYS A 519 -25.57 20.66 4.39
CA LYS A 519 -25.69 21.68 5.44
C LYS A 519 -25.14 21.14 6.76
N GLY A 520 -24.26 21.90 7.40
CA GLY A 520 -23.63 21.55 8.68
C GLY A 520 -22.25 20.91 8.57
N TYR A 521 -21.72 20.72 7.36
CA TYR A 521 -20.38 20.17 7.10
C TYR A 521 -19.31 21.27 6.86
N GLU A 522 -19.71 22.54 6.81
CA GLU A 522 -18.89 23.66 6.34
C GLU A 522 -17.63 23.88 7.20
N ASN A 523 -17.74 23.57 8.49
CA ASN A 523 -16.70 23.80 9.49
C ASN A 523 -15.88 22.56 9.80
N LEU A 524 -15.99 21.47 9.03
CA LEU A 524 -15.15 20.29 9.24
C LEU A 524 -13.66 20.71 9.16
N PRO A 525 -12.82 20.28 10.13
CA PRO A 525 -11.44 20.72 10.27
C PRO A 525 -10.51 19.99 9.29
N VAL A 526 -10.85 20.05 8.00
CA VAL A 526 -10.14 19.43 6.89
C VAL A 526 -9.27 20.48 6.21
N LYS A 527 -8.00 20.14 5.98
CA LYS A 527 -6.97 21.06 5.51
C LYS A 527 -6.03 20.40 4.48
N LEU A 528 -5.49 21.23 3.61
CA LEU A 528 -4.52 20.91 2.56
C LEU A 528 -3.11 20.87 3.15
N LYS A 529 -2.45 19.72 3.04
CA LYS A 529 -1.01 19.58 3.23
C LYS A 529 -0.33 19.62 1.86
N TRP A 530 0.56 20.58 1.66
CA TRP A 530 1.30 20.71 0.41
C TRP A 530 2.15 19.45 0.16
N PRO A 531 2.19 18.95 -1.09
CA PRO A 531 1.50 19.50 -2.26
C PRO A 531 0.21 18.72 -2.64
N ASN A 532 -0.07 17.57 -2.02
CA ASN A 532 -0.99 16.57 -2.58
C ASN A 532 -1.76 15.73 -1.53
N ASP A 533 -1.74 16.10 -0.25
CA ASP A 533 -2.40 15.33 0.79
C ASP A 533 -3.44 16.17 1.53
N ILE A 534 -4.51 15.53 2.00
CA ILE A 534 -5.53 16.16 2.84
C ILE A 534 -5.46 15.57 4.23
N TYR A 535 -5.45 16.45 5.23
CA TYR A 535 -5.37 16.11 6.63
C TYR A 535 -6.60 16.65 7.36
N ALA A 536 -6.97 16.00 8.46
CA ALA A 536 -8.03 16.47 9.33
C ALA A 536 -7.59 16.43 10.79
N LEU A 537 -8.19 17.28 11.62
CA LEU A 537 -7.99 17.22 13.06
C LEU A 537 -8.55 15.90 13.61
N ASP A 538 -7.69 15.14 14.29
CA ASP A 538 -8.01 13.81 14.82
C ASP A 538 -9.18 13.90 15.82
N PRO A 539 -10.29 13.14 15.64
CA PRO A 539 -11.42 13.18 16.56
C PRO A 539 -11.14 12.49 17.90
N GLU A 540 -10.11 11.63 18.00
CA GLU A 540 -9.78 10.89 19.23
C GLU A 540 -9.11 11.79 20.29
N ASP A 541 -8.35 12.81 19.89
CA ASP A 541 -7.69 13.77 20.81
C ASP A 541 -7.66 15.21 20.24
N PRO A 542 -8.78 15.94 20.31
CA PRO A 542 -8.91 17.28 19.73
C PRO A 542 -8.05 18.34 20.44
N GLU A 543 -7.73 18.16 21.72
CA GLU A 543 -7.01 19.17 22.51
C GLU A 543 -5.54 19.27 22.11
N GLN A 544 -4.94 18.14 21.70
CA GLN A 544 -3.57 18.12 21.17
C GLN A 544 -3.43 18.75 19.78
N LYS A 545 -4.52 19.19 19.15
CA LYS A 545 -4.55 19.77 17.78
C LYS A 545 -3.82 18.91 16.75
N ARG A 546 -3.96 17.59 16.88
CA ARG A 546 -3.22 16.64 16.07
C ARG A 546 -3.92 16.42 14.74
N TYR A 547 -3.22 16.62 13.64
CA TYR A 547 -3.73 16.35 12.30
C TYR A 547 -3.34 14.94 11.84
N THR A 548 -4.26 14.25 11.15
CA THR A 548 -4.02 12.93 10.56
C THR A 548 -4.38 12.95 9.07
N LYS A 549 -3.67 12.16 8.27
CA LYS A 549 -3.93 12.08 6.83
C LYS A 549 -5.24 11.34 6.58
N ILE A 550 -6.13 11.95 5.80
CA ILE A 550 -7.41 11.33 5.41
C ILE A 550 -7.57 11.16 3.90
N CYS A 551 -6.76 11.86 3.09
CA CYS A 551 -6.77 11.67 1.65
C CYS A 551 -5.38 11.88 1.04
N GLY A 552 -5.09 11.13 -0.02
CA GLY A 552 -3.89 11.26 -0.84
C GLY A 552 -4.25 11.38 -2.31
N ILE A 553 -3.52 12.23 -3.02
CA ILE A 553 -3.70 12.48 -4.46
C ILE A 553 -2.44 12.05 -5.21
N LEU A 554 -2.64 11.33 -6.30
CA LEU A 554 -1.62 10.85 -7.22
C LEU A 554 -2.00 11.27 -8.64
N ILE A 555 -1.13 12.00 -9.33
CA ILE A 555 -1.34 12.39 -10.72
C ILE A 555 -0.23 11.80 -11.58
N ASN A 556 -0.63 11.18 -12.67
CA ASN A 556 0.26 10.72 -13.73
C ASN A 556 -0.19 11.35 -15.04
N SER A 557 0.75 11.97 -15.77
CA SER A 557 0.44 12.70 -17.00
C SER A 557 1.22 12.14 -18.17
N HIS A 558 0.53 11.96 -19.29
CA HIS A 558 1.11 11.58 -20.58
C HIS A 558 0.94 12.72 -21.55
N PHE A 559 2.00 13.08 -22.28
CA PHE A 559 1.91 14.06 -23.36
C PHE A 559 1.76 13.34 -24.69
N MET A 560 0.66 13.60 -25.40
CA MET A 560 0.32 12.96 -26.67
C MET A 560 -0.65 13.83 -27.45
N SER A 561 -0.60 13.77 -28.78
CA SER A 561 -1.58 14.46 -29.66
C SER A 561 -1.80 15.94 -29.32
N ASN A 562 -0.73 16.65 -28.94
CA ASN A 562 -0.76 18.07 -28.59
C ASN A 562 -1.57 18.43 -27.33
N GLU A 563 -1.66 17.51 -26.38
CA GLU A 563 -2.31 17.70 -25.09
C GLU A 563 -1.64 16.85 -24.00
N TYR A 564 -1.88 17.21 -22.74
CA TYR A 564 -1.55 16.41 -21.58
C TYR A 564 -2.78 15.62 -21.14
N ILE A 565 -2.70 14.29 -21.17
CA ILE A 565 -3.71 13.42 -20.60
C ILE A 565 -3.26 13.03 -19.19
N SER A 566 -3.93 13.57 -18.18
CA SER A 566 -3.62 13.33 -16.77
C SER A 566 -4.63 12.37 -16.15
N VAL A 567 -4.14 11.32 -15.49
CA VAL A 567 -4.93 10.45 -14.63
C VAL A 567 -4.81 10.95 -13.20
N VAL A 568 -5.88 11.53 -12.67
CA VAL A 568 -5.94 12.09 -11.32
C VAL A 568 -6.55 11.07 -10.36
N GLY A 569 -5.70 10.30 -9.68
CA GLY A 569 -6.09 9.33 -8.66
C GLY A 569 -6.24 9.95 -7.28
N ILE A 570 -7.37 9.70 -6.63
CA ILE A 570 -7.73 10.22 -5.31
C ILE A 570 -8.22 9.07 -4.43
N GLY A 571 -7.59 8.92 -3.26
CA GLY A 571 -8.04 8.00 -2.22
C GLY A 571 -8.41 8.76 -0.96
N ILE A 572 -9.60 8.49 -0.41
CA ILE A 572 -10.16 9.16 0.78
C ILE A 572 -10.64 8.11 1.78
N ASN A 573 -10.22 8.24 3.03
CA ASN A 573 -10.81 7.52 4.15
C ASN A 573 -12.20 8.12 4.44
N ALA A 574 -13.26 7.51 3.89
CA ALA A 574 -14.59 8.12 3.88
C ALA A 574 -15.51 7.53 4.96
N THR A 575 -15.89 6.27 4.83
CA THR A 575 -16.83 5.57 5.72
C THR A 575 -16.21 4.31 6.36
N ASN A 576 -14.94 4.01 6.08
CA ASN A 576 -14.26 2.84 6.60
C ASN A 576 -14.13 2.90 8.14
N ALA A 577 -14.32 1.76 8.81
CA ALA A 577 -14.35 1.70 10.28
C ALA A 577 -12.96 1.75 10.93
N SER A 578 -12.01 1.02 10.34
CA SER A 578 -10.63 0.91 10.80
C SER A 578 -9.74 0.57 9.59
N PRO A 579 -8.42 0.73 9.66
CA PRO A 579 -7.65 1.23 10.81
C PRO A 579 -7.31 2.73 10.71
N THR A 580 -7.81 3.42 9.69
CA THR A 580 -7.59 4.86 9.46
C THR A 580 -8.74 5.73 9.98
N THR A 581 -8.46 7.00 10.26
CA THR A 581 -9.49 8.00 10.58
C THR A 581 -10.28 8.36 9.33
N ALA A 582 -11.60 8.16 9.38
CA ALA A 582 -12.51 8.37 8.26
C ALA A 582 -13.39 9.63 8.43
N LEU A 583 -13.94 10.14 7.32
CA LEU A 583 -14.83 11.30 7.32
C LEU A 583 -16.10 11.11 8.18
N THR A 584 -16.62 9.90 8.32
CA THR A 584 -17.77 9.62 9.20
C THR A 584 -17.46 9.93 10.67
N ALA A 585 -16.27 9.56 11.16
CA ALA A 585 -15.82 9.88 12.51
C ALA A 585 -15.63 11.38 12.70
N LEU A 586 -15.11 12.08 11.68
CA LEU A 586 -14.97 13.53 11.67
C LEU A 586 -16.34 14.23 11.69
N ALA A 587 -17.28 13.77 10.88
CA ALA A 587 -18.64 14.32 10.82
C ALA A 587 -19.37 14.12 12.15
N ALA A 588 -19.26 12.93 12.76
CA ALA A 588 -19.85 12.66 14.06
C ALA A 588 -19.32 13.60 15.17
N LYS A 589 -18.06 14.02 15.08
CA LYS A 589 -17.40 14.87 16.10
C LYS A 589 -17.54 16.37 15.84
N TYR A 590 -17.42 16.79 14.58
CA TYR A 590 -17.18 18.20 14.22
C TYR A 590 -18.27 18.81 13.32
N ALA A 591 -19.16 18.01 12.72
CA ALA A 591 -20.29 18.59 11.98
C ALA A 591 -21.27 19.27 12.95
N SER A 592 -22.10 20.17 12.42
CA SER A 592 -23.17 20.79 13.19
C SER A 592 -24.09 19.73 13.82
N PRO A 593 -24.61 19.96 15.05
CA PRO A 593 -25.46 18.99 15.73
C PRO A 593 -26.60 18.48 14.85
N GLY A 594 -26.72 17.14 14.75
CA GLY A 594 -27.73 16.48 13.92
C GLY A 594 -27.42 16.39 12.43
N ALA A 595 -26.43 17.12 11.90
CA ALA A 595 -26.10 17.11 10.46
C ALA A 595 -25.63 15.73 9.98
N ALA A 596 -24.75 15.07 10.73
CA ALA A 596 -24.24 13.74 10.39
C ALA A 596 -25.34 12.67 10.39
N ALA A 597 -26.37 12.81 11.24
CA ALA A 597 -27.52 11.90 11.29
C ALA A 597 -28.52 12.19 10.16
N ALA A 598 -28.79 13.47 9.86
CA ALA A 598 -29.72 13.89 8.82
C ALA A 598 -29.17 13.68 7.41
N SER A 599 -27.85 13.70 7.25
CA SER A 599 -27.17 13.50 5.96
C SER A 599 -25.88 12.71 6.19
N PRO A 600 -25.98 11.38 6.40
CA PRO A 600 -24.82 10.53 6.55
C PRO A 600 -23.99 10.51 5.27
N ILE A 601 -22.67 10.39 5.41
CA ILE A 601 -21.76 10.33 4.26
C ILE A 601 -21.98 9.02 3.50
N THR A 602 -22.29 9.14 2.21
CA THR A 602 -22.29 8.05 1.22
C THR A 602 -21.21 8.29 0.17
N LEU A 603 -20.64 7.22 -0.37
CA LEU A 603 -19.52 7.29 -1.32
C LEU A 603 -19.97 7.92 -2.64
N GLU A 604 -21.17 7.56 -3.09
CA GLU A 604 -21.79 8.03 -4.34
C GLU A 604 -22.00 9.54 -4.32
N LYS A 605 -22.62 10.06 -3.26
CA LYS A 605 -22.89 11.50 -3.13
C LYS A 605 -21.58 12.28 -2.96
N LEU A 606 -20.63 11.74 -2.20
CA LEU A 606 -19.34 12.39 -2.00
C LEU A 606 -18.54 12.46 -3.30
N LEU A 607 -18.48 11.37 -4.06
CA LEU A 607 -17.83 11.32 -5.37
C LEU A 607 -18.45 12.33 -6.33
N ALA A 608 -19.77 12.33 -6.47
CA ALA A 608 -20.48 13.28 -7.31
C ALA A 608 -20.14 14.74 -6.93
N ARG A 609 -20.17 15.06 -5.64
CA ARG A 609 -19.84 16.41 -5.16
C ARG A 609 -18.42 16.82 -5.48
N ILE A 610 -17.45 15.92 -5.29
CA ILE A 610 -16.03 16.21 -5.56
C ILE A 610 -15.80 16.39 -7.06
N LEU A 611 -16.36 15.53 -7.91
CA LEU A 611 -16.18 15.62 -9.36
C LEU A 611 -16.74 16.92 -9.93
N THR A 612 -17.97 17.32 -9.56
CA THR A 612 -18.55 18.60 -9.99
C THR A 612 -17.72 19.79 -9.47
N THR A 613 -17.27 19.73 -8.21
CA THR A 613 -16.41 20.80 -7.65
C THR A 613 -15.06 20.88 -8.38
N PHE A 614 -14.51 19.72 -8.76
CA PHE A 614 -13.24 19.67 -9.49
C PHE A 614 -13.38 20.27 -10.88
N GLU A 615 -14.44 19.92 -11.59
CA GLU A 615 -14.74 20.48 -12.90
C GLU A 615 -14.96 21.99 -12.83
N ASP A 616 -15.72 22.51 -11.86
CA ASP A 616 -15.90 23.96 -11.67
C ASP A 616 -14.56 24.68 -11.50
N LEU A 617 -13.70 24.14 -10.63
CA LEU A 617 -12.37 24.70 -10.39
C LEU A 617 -11.50 24.62 -11.65
N TYR A 618 -11.56 23.52 -12.40
CA TYR A 618 -10.80 23.34 -13.62
C TYR A 618 -11.26 24.28 -14.75
N THR A 619 -12.57 24.39 -14.98
CA THR A 619 -13.15 25.28 -15.98
C THR A 619 -12.81 26.74 -15.70
N ARG A 620 -12.92 27.18 -14.44
CA ARG A 620 -12.48 28.52 -14.05
C ARG A 620 -10.97 28.69 -14.27
N PHE A 621 -10.16 27.70 -13.92
CA PHE A 621 -8.70 27.74 -14.09
C PHE A 621 -8.29 27.87 -15.56
N LEU A 622 -8.96 27.19 -16.49
CA LEU A 622 -8.71 27.33 -17.93
C LEU A 622 -9.00 28.74 -18.47
N ARG A 623 -9.82 29.52 -17.76
CA ARG A 623 -10.18 30.89 -18.11
C ARG A 623 -9.24 31.92 -17.48
N THR A 624 -8.89 31.77 -16.20
CA THR A 624 -8.18 32.82 -15.43
C THR A 624 -6.76 32.46 -15.02
N GLY A 625 -6.34 31.20 -15.18
CA GLY A 625 -5.13 30.68 -14.56
C GLY A 625 -5.23 30.65 -13.03
N PHE A 626 -4.09 30.42 -12.36
CA PHE A 626 -3.98 30.45 -10.89
C PHE A 626 -3.83 31.90 -10.40
N ASP A 627 -4.90 32.68 -10.57
CA ASP A 627 -4.98 34.08 -10.19
C ASP A 627 -4.96 34.30 -8.66
N ARG A 628 -4.98 35.57 -8.22
CA ARG A 628 -5.03 35.89 -6.78
C ARG A 628 -6.27 35.35 -6.07
N GLY A 629 -7.37 35.17 -6.81
CA GLY A 629 -8.60 34.58 -6.28
C GLY A 629 -8.41 33.09 -5.99
N PHE A 630 -7.79 32.34 -6.90
CA PHE A 630 -7.42 30.94 -6.68
C PHE A 630 -6.43 30.78 -5.54
N GLU A 631 -5.42 31.64 -5.48
CA GLU A 631 -4.45 31.63 -4.39
C GLU A 631 -5.12 31.82 -3.02
N ALA A 632 -6.02 32.81 -2.90
CA ALA A 632 -6.77 33.04 -1.66
C ALA A 632 -7.64 31.83 -1.29
N MET A 633 -8.33 31.22 -2.26
CA MET A 633 -9.13 30.01 -2.03
C MET A 633 -8.27 28.81 -1.62
N TYR A 634 -7.05 28.68 -2.13
CA TYR A 634 -6.12 27.63 -1.75
C TYR A 634 -5.63 27.83 -0.31
N TYR A 635 -5.25 29.06 0.05
CA TYR A 635 -4.72 29.37 1.39
C TYR A 635 -5.76 29.32 2.50
N GLU A 636 -7.05 29.49 2.22
CA GLU A 636 -8.14 29.36 3.21
C GLU A 636 -8.07 28.02 3.99
N ASP A 637 -7.66 26.96 3.29
CA ASP A 637 -7.56 25.61 3.83
C ASP A 637 -6.15 25.05 3.90
N TRP A 638 -5.13 25.89 3.77
CA TRP A 638 -3.74 25.44 3.77
C TRP A 638 -3.16 25.30 5.18
N LEU A 639 -2.44 24.21 5.45
CA LEU A 639 -1.87 23.93 6.78
C LEU A 639 -0.60 24.71 7.13
N HIS A 640 0.06 25.31 6.14
CA HIS A 640 1.48 25.64 6.28
C HIS A 640 1.78 27.13 6.45
N MET A 641 0.76 27.99 6.37
CA MET A 641 0.98 29.43 6.39
C MET A 641 1.74 29.86 7.66
N HIS A 642 2.84 30.57 7.46
CA HIS A 642 3.75 31.07 8.50
C HIS A 642 4.44 30.00 9.35
N GLN A 643 4.38 28.72 8.94
CA GLN A 643 5.10 27.66 9.62
C GLN A 643 6.61 27.92 9.51
N ILE A 644 7.31 27.85 10.64
CA ILE A 644 8.77 27.90 10.66
C ILE A 644 9.29 26.47 10.45
N VAL A 645 10.19 26.35 9.49
CA VAL A 645 10.74 25.08 9.02
C VAL A 645 12.27 25.15 8.98
N THR A 646 12.90 23.99 9.03
CA THR A 646 14.35 23.85 8.83
C THR A 646 14.60 23.27 7.44
N LEU A 647 15.43 23.93 6.65
CA LEU A 647 15.86 23.51 5.32
C LEU A 647 17.16 22.69 5.44
N GLU A 648 17.04 21.37 5.44
CA GLU A 648 18.17 20.48 5.77
C GLU A 648 19.35 20.60 4.79
N GLU A 649 19.07 20.70 3.49
CA GLU A 649 20.11 20.84 2.46
C GLU A 649 20.74 22.22 2.40
N GLU A 650 20.05 23.25 2.91
CA GLU A 650 20.57 24.63 2.94
C GLU A 650 21.30 24.90 4.26
N GLY A 651 22.13 23.94 4.68
CA GLY A 651 22.91 24.03 5.92
C GLY A 651 22.07 24.07 7.20
N GLY A 652 20.82 23.59 7.16
CA GLY A 652 19.89 23.68 8.29
C GLY A 652 19.30 25.08 8.50
N ALA A 653 19.25 25.91 7.46
CA ALA A 653 18.66 27.25 7.54
C ALA A 653 17.21 27.20 8.04
N ARG A 654 16.86 28.10 8.97
CA ARG A 654 15.47 28.30 9.38
C ARG A 654 14.76 29.17 8.34
N ALA A 655 13.55 28.82 7.97
CA ALA A 655 12.73 29.58 7.04
C ALA A 655 11.28 29.62 7.49
N ARG A 656 10.54 30.67 7.10
CA ARG A 656 9.09 30.79 7.28
C ARG A 656 8.39 30.52 5.96
N ILE A 657 7.42 29.62 5.95
CA ILE A 657 6.59 29.37 4.77
C ILE A 657 5.69 30.58 4.50
N GLN A 658 5.71 31.06 3.25
CA GLN A 658 4.97 32.25 2.80
C GLN A 658 3.85 31.93 1.80
N GLY A 659 3.91 30.79 1.10
CA GLY A 659 2.95 30.50 0.05
C GLY A 659 3.50 29.55 -1.01
N ILE A 660 2.92 29.63 -2.20
CA ILE A 660 3.40 28.97 -3.42
C ILE A 660 3.53 29.99 -4.56
N THR A 661 4.37 29.70 -5.54
CA THR A 661 4.42 30.52 -6.77
C THR A 661 3.17 30.30 -7.63
N ARG A 662 2.70 31.34 -8.33
CA ARG A 662 1.47 31.30 -9.15
C ARG A 662 1.67 30.73 -10.56
N ASP A 663 2.91 30.58 -10.98
CA ASP A 663 3.33 30.01 -12.27
C ASP A 663 3.59 28.50 -12.20
N TYR A 664 4.16 28.02 -11.11
CA TYR A 664 4.63 26.64 -10.99
C TYR A 664 4.23 25.93 -9.68
N GLY A 665 3.59 26.64 -8.73
CA GLY A 665 3.21 26.07 -7.45
C GLY A 665 4.41 25.76 -6.54
N LEU A 666 5.58 26.38 -6.75
CA LEU A 666 6.76 26.11 -5.93
C LEU A 666 6.56 26.67 -4.52
N LEU A 667 6.92 25.91 -3.49
CA LEU A 667 6.77 26.34 -2.10
C LEU A 667 7.74 27.50 -1.81
N LEU A 668 7.20 28.61 -1.33
CA LEU A 668 7.96 29.80 -0.95
C LEU A 668 8.31 29.76 0.53
N ALA A 669 9.61 29.80 0.84
CA ALA A 669 10.13 29.83 2.20
C ALA A 669 11.11 31.00 2.37
N GLU A 670 10.79 31.96 3.23
CA GLU A 670 11.63 33.12 3.54
C GLU A 670 12.61 32.78 4.65
N GLU A 671 13.91 32.92 4.39
CA GLU A 671 14.96 32.62 5.37
C GLU A 671 14.91 33.56 6.57
N LEU A 672 15.16 32.98 7.75
CA LEU A 672 15.13 33.66 9.03
C LEU A 672 16.54 33.68 9.65
N GLY A 673 16.96 34.87 10.06
CA GLY A 673 18.18 35.10 10.83
C GLY A 673 17.93 35.07 12.34
N TRP A 674 18.72 35.85 13.08
CA TRP A 674 18.63 35.92 14.53
C TRP A 674 17.25 36.43 15.00
N ASN A 675 16.67 35.77 16.01
CA ASN A 675 15.33 36.04 16.54
C ASN A 675 14.20 35.95 15.50
N ASP A 676 14.28 35.00 14.56
CA ASP A 676 13.27 34.74 13.52
C ASP A 676 12.95 35.97 12.63
N ARG A 677 13.94 36.87 12.48
CA ARG A 677 13.85 38.04 11.59
C ARG A 677 14.12 37.65 10.14
N PRO A 678 13.31 38.08 9.17
CA PRO A 678 13.57 37.84 7.75
C PRO A 678 14.96 38.33 7.30
N THR A 679 15.67 37.53 6.51
CA THR A 679 16.93 37.95 5.87
C THR A 679 16.71 38.64 4.52
N GLY A 680 15.50 38.54 3.96
CA GLY A 680 15.16 38.97 2.60
C GLY A 680 15.44 37.92 1.52
N ARG A 681 16.08 36.80 1.88
CA ARG A 681 16.27 35.67 0.96
C ARG A 681 15.02 34.78 0.96
N VAL A 682 14.53 34.43 -0.23
CA VAL A 682 13.38 33.54 -0.41
C VAL A 682 13.79 32.33 -1.23
N TRP A 683 13.50 31.15 -0.71
CA TRP A 683 13.71 29.86 -1.35
C TRP A 683 12.44 29.43 -2.10
N GLN A 684 12.62 28.86 -3.29
CA GLN A 684 11.55 28.24 -4.07
C GLN A 684 11.80 26.73 -4.15
N LEU A 685 10.89 25.94 -3.59
CA LEU A 685 11.10 24.51 -3.39
C LEU A 685 10.10 23.68 -4.20
N GLN A 686 10.62 22.73 -4.98
CA GLN A 686 9.81 21.84 -5.83
C GLN A 686 9.30 20.61 -5.07
N SER A 687 8.09 20.17 -5.37
CA SER A 687 7.38 19.03 -4.74
C SER A 687 7.98 17.65 -4.98
N ASP A 688 8.63 17.46 -6.12
CA ASP A 688 9.22 16.16 -6.50
C ASP A 688 10.64 16.01 -5.99
N SER A 689 11.33 17.12 -5.77
CA SER A 689 12.67 17.14 -5.19
C SER A 689 12.65 17.28 -3.68
N ASN A 690 11.56 17.70 -3.05
CA ASN A 690 11.50 17.91 -1.60
C ASN A 690 10.40 17.10 -0.92
N SER A 691 10.63 16.75 0.34
CA SER A 691 9.65 16.16 1.25
C SER A 691 9.47 17.06 2.46
N PHE A 692 8.22 17.23 2.87
CA PHE A 692 7.86 18.07 4.00
C PHE A 692 7.35 17.24 5.18
N ASP A 693 8.18 17.12 6.22
CA ASP A 693 7.80 16.59 7.52
C ASP A 693 7.19 17.72 8.35
N PHE A 694 5.88 17.86 8.18
CA PHE A 694 5.06 18.86 8.83
C PHE A 694 5.18 18.83 10.37
N PHE A 695 5.26 17.64 10.97
CA PHE A 695 5.25 17.51 12.43
C PHE A 695 6.59 17.86 13.07
N ARG A 696 7.69 17.70 12.31
CA ARG A 696 9.03 18.12 12.75
C ARG A 696 9.41 19.51 12.27
N GLY A 697 8.58 20.16 11.46
CA GLY A 697 8.92 21.43 10.81
C GLY A 697 10.18 21.28 9.95
N LEU A 698 10.28 20.21 9.18
CA LEU A 698 11.50 19.87 8.45
C LEU A 698 11.23 19.71 6.95
N LEU A 699 12.02 20.39 6.12
CA LEU A 699 12.06 20.23 4.68
C LEU A 699 13.41 19.61 4.28
N LYS A 700 13.34 18.45 3.65
CA LYS A 700 14.51 17.71 3.17
C LYS A 700 14.33 17.35 1.71
N ARG A 701 15.42 17.30 0.94
CA ARG A 701 15.38 16.81 -0.44
C ARG A 701 15.07 15.31 -0.47
N LYS A 702 14.32 14.87 -1.45
CA LYS A 702 14.14 13.45 -1.79
C LYS A 702 15.41 13.00 -2.53
N VAL A 703 16.11 12.03 -1.96
CA VAL A 703 17.37 11.47 -2.48
C VAL A 703 17.08 10.41 -3.53
#